data_AF-A0A5B7YAP9-F1
#
_entry.id   AF-A0A5B7YAP9-F1
#
_cell.length_a   1.000
_cell.length_b   1.000
_cell.length_c   1.000
_cell.angle_alpha   90.00
_cell.angle_beta   90.00
_cell.angle_gamma   90.00
#
_symmetry.space_group_name_H-M   'P 1'
#
loop_
_entity.id
_entity.type
_entity.pdbx_description
1 polymer ?
#
loop_
_entity_poly.entity_id
_entity_poly.type
_entity_poly.pdbx_seq_one_letter_code
_entity_poly.pdbx_strand_id
1 'polypeptide(L)'
;MQQRMGWLTFLAGFAIAGCSSQEAATQESFEARQIKERKDDFAFENDKVAFRVYGPALAGANENNGTDCWFKRTDKPIVNKWYEAHFEGTSYHEDHGEGYDPYHVGSSLGCGAVALWQPGQDDKLVQPNVYQSFKVLEKSDEQVSFELTYRWEEQNIEEVKRVTLSRGSQLYKAQSRFTQDGKPVKLKVAVGVSTHDGKALVDVNDERSAVSTWEKIDDSHVGTAVLLPQTYTATFHEQQSDQKDRSNAVLVTSTNDNGELTYYAGFAWEKAQDIKTYFQWKQYLANYLDEAPTDITMQSVKQLTKQVADWQIEHHEEQGEYRAIPRNPPEWSNRERYHDLEWHHGALYAGMNEWRKVAGDASYTAWLKNIGEENQWELHQRPYHADDHTVGQFYLSLYSEYEDPAMLKPTKERFDWILENPKEGTLDWLAEDTHAHDRWGWSDALFMAPPVWARLAKLTGEDKYLEFMDQEYHATYDLLWSEEDQLFWRDSSYFTQEEKNGEDIFWSRGNGWVFGGLALMIPDLPKDWKGREFYVDLYKEMAAKVKTIQREDGTWSMGLLGGREGYPEVETSGTAFFTFGLAWGVNNGLLNKEEYRPVIEKAWRALKLAVNHEGMLAYVQPVGASPGDSFPDYTEVYGVGAFLAAGSELYKMLKSERDNAITAASPVTMMENTGWCWFQDPRAIIQNGKLVIGGVQGNGTGDAVVGIFDLDSQQVDSTSVLHENFDHDDHNSPVFYARPDGSLLTVYARHSTENHHYYRISESSDYSVWGEERQISASEPVTYMNLFHLEKEDRLYNLYRGVQWNPTFVSSTDHGNTWGDATHLIQDELGGTQRPYARYASDNEDTIGISFTDAHPRDYGNSLYYAAFREGKFFTANGDLIKELSKEGPLKPSEAEQIFAGGEGAFRGMELSANKSAWTSSMVLDDNGYPHIAYSLYLKNSDQRYRIASWDGQQWHDREVARAGEHLYPKEASYTGLITLDPSDPSHVVIASNVNPHTGEKQSGNFQVYRANIALEDDISTVEWEKLSDNEEHDNIRPLIVNGKNKNAILWLSGTYNTYTDYDLNATGIVY
;
A
#
# COMPACT_ATOMS: atom_id res chain seq x y z
N MET A 1 -19.25 -7.10 64.37
CA MET A 1 -20.32 -7.32 63.37
C MET A 1 -19.70 -7.03 62.02
N GLN A 2 -19.19 -8.06 61.33
CA GLN A 2 -19.83 -8.74 60.18
C GLN A 2 -19.98 -7.76 59.00
N GLN A 3 -19.41 -7.94 57.81
CA GLN A 3 -18.86 -9.10 57.10
C GLN A 3 -17.63 -8.70 56.26
N ARG A 4 -16.74 -9.66 56.01
CA ARG A 4 -15.57 -9.59 55.11
C ARG A 4 -15.78 -10.56 53.93
N MET A 5 -15.10 -10.21 52.83
CA MET A 5 -14.84 -10.95 51.59
C MET A 5 -14.59 -12.46 51.76
N GLY A 6 -14.93 -13.22 50.70
CA GLY A 6 -14.45 -14.58 50.48
C GLY A 6 -14.84 -15.10 49.10
N TRP A 7 -13.88 -15.09 48.18
CA TRP A 7 -13.85 -15.95 46.99
C TRP A 7 -13.15 -17.29 47.34
N LEU A 8 -13.47 -18.32 46.54
CA LEU A 8 -12.82 -19.64 46.37
C LEU A 8 -13.23 -20.83 47.27
N THR A 9 -13.21 -22.00 46.61
CA THR A 9 -13.19 -23.42 47.09
C THR A 9 -14.56 -24.08 47.39
N PHE A 10 -14.86 -25.36 47.08
CA PHE A 10 -14.09 -26.53 46.64
C PHE A 10 -15.00 -27.68 46.11
N LEU A 11 -14.35 -28.67 45.50
CA LEU A 11 -14.76 -30.04 45.12
C LEU A 11 -15.68 -30.84 46.08
N ALA A 12 -16.46 -31.76 45.49
CA ALA A 12 -16.63 -33.21 45.79
C ALA A 12 -18.05 -33.67 45.36
N GLY A 13 -18.34 -34.82 44.76
CA GLY A 13 -17.63 -36.03 44.37
C GLY A 13 -18.68 -37.11 44.01
N PHE A 14 -18.31 -38.24 43.40
CA PHE A 14 -18.96 -39.57 43.46
C PHE A 14 -18.05 -40.54 42.67
N ALA A 15 -17.31 -41.43 43.34
CA ALA A 15 -17.65 -42.80 43.73
C ALA A 15 -17.40 -43.85 42.62
N ILE A 16 -16.61 -44.85 43.02
CA ILE A 16 -16.00 -45.94 42.25
C ILE A 16 -17.02 -47.05 41.96
N ALA A 17 -17.10 -47.52 40.71
CA ALA A 17 -17.55 -48.87 40.37
C ALA A 17 -17.04 -49.32 38.99
N GLY A 18 -16.32 -50.45 38.97
CA GLY A 18 -16.26 -51.36 37.82
C GLY A 18 -15.17 -51.13 36.78
N CYS A 19 -13.98 -51.69 37.00
CA CYS A 19 -13.06 -52.04 35.91
C CYS A 19 -13.75 -53.04 34.96
N SER A 20 -14.15 -52.57 33.78
CA SER A 20 -14.06 -53.36 32.56
C SER A 20 -13.01 -52.70 31.69
N SER A 21 -11.95 -53.44 31.36
CA SER A 21 -10.96 -53.07 30.37
C SER A 21 -11.63 -52.91 29.00
N GLN A 22 -12.05 -51.69 28.68
CA GLN A 22 -12.12 -51.25 27.30
C GLN A 22 -10.68 -50.98 26.88
N GLU A 23 -10.21 -51.75 25.89
CA GLU A 23 -9.00 -51.44 25.15
C GLU A 23 -9.07 -49.95 24.75
N ALA A 24 -8.13 -49.17 25.25
CA ALA A 24 -7.89 -47.84 24.69
C ALA A 24 -7.50 -48.07 23.23
N ALA A 25 -8.41 -47.74 22.31
CA ALA A 25 -8.09 -47.67 20.90
C ALA A 25 -6.86 -46.76 20.78
N THR A 26 -5.73 -47.32 20.35
CA THR A 26 -4.53 -46.56 20.04
C THR A 26 -4.91 -45.54 18.98
N GLN A 27 -4.90 -44.26 19.35
CA GLN A 27 -5.04 -43.16 18.40
C GLN A 27 -3.91 -43.32 17.37
N GLU A 28 -4.28 -43.52 16.10
CA GLU A 28 -3.31 -43.79 15.04
C GLU A 28 -2.45 -42.55 14.81
N SER A 29 -1.13 -42.69 14.89
CA SER A 29 -0.19 -41.64 14.49
C SER A 29 -0.34 -41.33 13.01
N PHE A 30 -0.13 -40.07 12.61
CA PHE A 30 -0.03 -39.72 11.20
C PHE A 30 1.12 -40.44 10.50
N GLU A 31 1.08 -40.54 9.18
CA GLU A 31 2.10 -41.28 8.42
C GLU A 31 3.13 -40.36 7.77
N ALA A 32 4.39 -40.81 7.76
CA ALA A 32 5.50 -40.25 6.99
C ALA A 32 6.48 -41.39 6.71
N ARG A 33 6.40 -41.98 5.50
CA ARG A 33 7.20 -43.17 5.17
C ARG A 33 7.52 -43.30 3.69
N GLN A 34 8.54 -44.12 3.43
CA GLN A 34 8.83 -44.61 2.09
C GLN A 34 7.85 -45.72 1.66
N ILE A 35 7.42 -45.67 0.40
CA ILE A 35 6.52 -46.60 -0.27
C ILE A 35 7.33 -47.46 -1.25
N LYS A 36 8.02 -48.47 -0.70
CA LYS A 36 8.88 -49.39 -1.46
C LYS A 36 8.10 -50.21 -2.48
N GLU A 37 6.86 -50.51 -2.15
CA GLU A 37 5.95 -51.33 -2.95
C GLU A 37 5.52 -50.66 -4.27
N ARG A 38 5.66 -49.33 -4.40
CA ARG A 38 5.38 -48.61 -5.66
C ARG A 38 6.67 -48.32 -6.42
N LYS A 39 7.36 -47.23 -6.05
CA LYS A 39 8.57 -46.70 -6.71
C LYS A 39 9.48 -45.93 -5.75
N ASP A 40 9.57 -46.42 -4.52
CA ASP A 40 10.30 -45.76 -3.44
C ASP A 40 9.80 -44.34 -3.15
N ASP A 41 8.55 -44.00 -3.45
CA ASP A 41 8.03 -42.66 -3.11
C ASP A 41 8.12 -42.40 -1.61
N PHE A 42 8.04 -41.14 -1.22
CA PHE A 42 7.87 -40.77 0.18
C PHE A 42 6.52 -40.08 0.34
N ALA A 43 5.64 -40.65 1.17
CA ALA A 43 4.30 -40.13 1.42
C ALA A 43 4.16 -39.69 2.87
N PHE A 44 3.43 -38.58 3.09
CA PHE A 44 3.23 -38.00 4.41
C PHE A 44 1.86 -37.31 4.53
N GLU A 45 1.29 -37.26 5.72
CA GLU A 45 -0.05 -36.70 5.94
C GLU A 45 -0.27 -36.14 7.35
N ASN A 46 -1.38 -35.41 7.53
CA ASN A 46 -2.01 -35.11 8.82
C ASN A 46 -3.54 -35.35 8.72
N ASP A 47 -4.31 -34.75 9.62
CA ASP A 47 -5.78 -34.80 9.64
C ASP A 47 -6.46 -33.96 8.54
N LYS A 48 -5.72 -33.15 7.79
CA LYS A 48 -6.25 -32.24 6.76
C LYS A 48 -5.81 -32.59 5.35
N VAL A 49 -4.53 -32.89 5.17
CA VAL A 49 -3.87 -33.03 3.87
C VAL A 49 -2.93 -34.23 3.84
N ALA A 50 -2.70 -34.76 2.65
CA ALA A 50 -1.72 -35.79 2.38
C ALA A 50 -0.93 -35.46 1.11
N PHE A 51 0.33 -35.88 1.08
CA PHE A 51 1.26 -35.55 0.02
C PHE A 51 2.13 -36.74 -0.37
N ARG A 52 2.68 -36.66 -1.59
CA ARG A 52 3.67 -37.61 -2.11
C ARG A 52 4.82 -36.88 -2.78
N VAL A 53 6.04 -37.37 -2.61
CA VAL A 53 7.21 -36.99 -3.44
C VAL A 53 7.85 -38.23 -4.05
N TYR A 54 8.46 -38.07 -5.22
CA TYR A 54 8.90 -39.19 -6.06
C TYR A 54 10.25 -39.76 -5.64
N GLY A 55 10.35 -41.09 -5.69
CA GLY A 55 11.48 -41.85 -5.17
C GLY A 55 12.60 -42.20 -6.15
N PRO A 56 13.75 -42.68 -5.64
CA PRO A 56 14.90 -43.10 -6.45
C PRO A 56 14.60 -44.10 -7.59
N ALA A 57 13.57 -44.93 -7.46
CA ALA A 57 13.21 -45.87 -8.53
C ALA A 57 12.60 -45.19 -9.79
N LEU A 58 12.28 -43.90 -9.71
CA LEU A 58 11.86 -43.04 -10.83
C LEU A 58 13.00 -42.17 -11.37
N ALA A 59 14.25 -42.41 -10.98
CA ALA A 59 15.39 -41.64 -11.49
C ALA A 59 15.45 -41.67 -13.03
N GLY A 60 15.38 -40.49 -13.65
CA GLY A 60 15.37 -40.32 -15.11
C GLY A 60 14.00 -40.49 -15.79
N ALA A 61 12.92 -40.63 -15.02
CA ALA A 61 11.55 -40.45 -15.52
C ALA A 61 11.21 -38.95 -15.67
N ASN A 62 9.99 -38.65 -16.12
CA ASN A 62 9.53 -37.26 -16.26
C ASN A 62 9.32 -36.60 -14.88
N GLU A 63 9.01 -37.40 -13.86
CA GLU A 63 8.89 -36.97 -12.48
C GLU A 63 10.23 -36.49 -11.90
N ASN A 64 10.15 -35.47 -11.06
CA ASN A 64 11.30 -34.77 -10.48
C ASN A 64 11.07 -34.53 -8.98
N ASN A 65 11.51 -33.38 -8.45
CA ASN A 65 11.34 -33.01 -7.04
C ASN A 65 9.99 -32.37 -6.70
N GLY A 66 9.05 -32.29 -7.65
CA GLY A 66 7.70 -31.79 -7.45
C GLY A 66 6.95 -32.55 -6.34
N THR A 67 6.10 -31.82 -5.60
CA THR A 67 5.28 -32.38 -4.52
C THR A 67 3.85 -32.59 -4.99
N ASP A 68 3.32 -33.77 -4.74
CA ASP A 68 2.00 -34.19 -5.19
C ASP A 68 0.96 -34.11 -4.07
N CYS A 69 -0.30 -33.79 -4.41
CA CYS A 69 -1.38 -33.50 -3.46
C CYS A 69 -2.46 -34.60 -3.50
N TRP A 70 -2.71 -35.23 -2.35
CA TRP A 70 -3.75 -36.25 -2.22
C TRP A 70 -4.98 -35.66 -1.54
N PHE A 71 -6.07 -35.50 -2.30
CA PHE A 71 -7.28 -34.85 -1.85
C PHE A 71 -8.00 -35.73 -0.84
N LYS A 72 -8.07 -35.31 0.42
CA LYS A 72 -8.78 -36.06 1.48
C LYS A 72 -9.83 -35.19 2.16
N ARG A 73 -10.88 -35.84 2.67
CA ARG A 73 -11.97 -35.24 3.48
C ARG A 73 -12.28 -36.04 4.74
N THR A 74 -11.28 -36.76 5.23
CA THR A 74 -11.34 -37.57 6.46
C THR A 74 -10.21 -37.13 7.38
N ASP A 75 -10.45 -37.12 8.69
CA ASP A 75 -9.45 -36.81 9.70
C ASP A 75 -8.50 -37.99 10.00
N LYS A 76 -8.82 -39.17 9.46
CA LYS A 76 -8.05 -40.41 9.66
C LYS A 76 -6.85 -40.50 8.71
N PRO A 77 -5.77 -41.20 9.11
CA PRO A 77 -4.68 -41.53 8.21
C PRO A 77 -5.15 -42.35 7.00
N ILE A 78 -4.76 -41.95 5.80
CA ILE A 78 -5.13 -42.59 4.53
C ILE A 78 -3.95 -43.26 3.82
N VAL A 79 -2.70 -42.87 4.10
CA VAL A 79 -1.54 -43.27 3.29
C VAL A 79 -1.41 -44.79 3.22
N ASN A 80 -1.39 -45.46 4.37
CA ASN A 80 -1.28 -46.92 4.41
C ASN A 80 -2.49 -47.60 3.79
N LYS A 81 -3.69 -47.11 4.14
CA LYS A 81 -4.97 -47.67 3.70
C LYS A 81 -5.12 -47.64 2.18
N TRP A 82 -4.83 -46.50 1.56
CA TRP A 82 -4.99 -46.32 0.11
C TRP A 82 -3.95 -47.09 -0.69
N TYR A 83 -2.69 -47.16 -0.22
CA TYR A 83 -1.68 -48.00 -0.87
C TYR A 83 -2.02 -49.49 -0.74
N GLU A 84 -2.43 -49.97 0.44
CA GLU A 84 -2.86 -51.36 0.63
C GLU A 84 -4.01 -51.72 -0.32
N ALA A 85 -5.06 -50.91 -0.33
CA ALA A 85 -6.22 -51.10 -1.22
C ALA A 85 -5.84 -51.09 -2.71
N HIS A 86 -4.88 -50.24 -3.12
CA HIS A 86 -4.39 -50.19 -4.49
C HIS A 86 -3.71 -51.47 -4.94
N PHE A 87 -2.87 -52.07 -4.09
CA PHE A 87 -2.25 -53.36 -4.40
C PHE A 87 -3.22 -54.54 -4.31
N GLU A 88 -4.39 -54.34 -3.70
CA GLU A 88 -5.53 -55.27 -3.73
C GLU A 88 -6.49 -55.04 -4.92
N GLY A 89 -6.24 -54.01 -5.75
CA GLY A 89 -6.96 -53.73 -6.98
C GLY A 89 -7.93 -52.54 -6.94
N THR A 90 -7.98 -51.78 -5.85
CA THR A 90 -8.82 -50.58 -5.72
C THR A 90 -7.99 -49.32 -5.96
N SER A 91 -8.22 -48.62 -7.07
CA SER A 91 -7.42 -47.44 -7.42
C SER A 91 -7.62 -46.28 -6.44
N TYR A 92 -6.53 -45.68 -5.94
CA TYR A 92 -6.57 -44.42 -5.19
C TYR A 92 -6.72 -43.18 -6.10
N HIS A 93 -6.73 -43.35 -7.43
CA HIS A 93 -7.05 -42.30 -8.41
C HIS A 93 -8.57 -42.15 -8.65
N GLU A 94 -9.39 -42.89 -7.91
CA GLU A 94 -10.85 -42.80 -7.95
C GLU A 94 -11.36 -42.50 -6.53
N ASP A 95 -12.37 -41.64 -6.41
CA ASP A 95 -12.94 -41.25 -5.11
C ASP A 95 -13.88 -42.34 -4.57
N HIS A 96 -13.46 -43.00 -3.48
CA HIS A 96 -14.23 -44.04 -2.78
C HIS A 96 -14.89 -43.54 -1.48
N GLY A 97 -15.05 -42.23 -1.33
CA GLY A 97 -15.79 -41.60 -0.22
C GLY A 97 -14.91 -40.80 0.75
N GLU A 98 -13.62 -41.11 0.85
CA GLU A 98 -12.67 -40.41 1.74
C GLU A 98 -11.77 -39.40 1.01
N GLY A 99 -11.73 -39.45 -0.33
CA GLY A 99 -10.75 -38.73 -1.14
C GLY A 99 -10.12 -39.59 -2.23
N TYR A 100 -9.16 -39.00 -2.96
CA TYR A 100 -8.39 -39.61 -4.04
C TYR A 100 -7.15 -38.77 -4.44
N ASP A 101 -6.31 -39.29 -5.36
CA ASP A 101 -5.15 -38.61 -5.97
C ASP A 101 -5.45 -38.22 -7.44
N PRO A 102 -5.97 -37.01 -7.71
CA PRO A 102 -6.12 -36.50 -9.07
C PRO A 102 -4.96 -35.59 -9.53
N TYR A 103 -4.03 -35.26 -8.64
CA TYR A 103 -3.07 -34.19 -8.89
C TYR A 103 -1.92 -34.70 -9.78
N HIS A 104 -1.57 -33.92 -10.81
CA HIS A 104 -0.62 -34.35 -11.83
C HIS A 104 0.61 -33.44 -11.84
N VAL A 105 1.62 -33.83 -11.07
CA VAL A 105 2.87 -33.04 -10.97
C VAL A 105 3.66 -33.02 -12.28
N GLY A 106 3.83 -34.19 -12.93
CA GLY A 106 4.64 -34.32 -14.14
C GLY A 106 6.04 -33.70 -13.97
N SER A 107 6.36 -32.72 -14.82
CA SER A 107 7.63 -32.00 -14.78
C SER A 107 7.58 -30.67 -14.01
N SER A 108 6.48 -30.32 -13.36
CA SER A 108 6.28 -29.04 -12.68
C SER A 108 6.95 -29.01 -11.30
N LEU A 109 6.76 -27.92 -10.55
CA LEU A 109 7.11 -27.85 -9.13
C LEU A 109 6.08 -28.52 -8.20
N GLY A 110 4.95 -29.00 -8.73
CA GLY A 110 3.86 -29.55 -7.93
C GLY A 110 3.38 -28.54 -6.89
N CYS A 111 3.23 -28.94 -5.63
CA CYS A 111 2.83 -28.08 -4.52
C CYS A 111 4.03 -27.75 -3.61
N GLY A 112 4.88 -26.83 -4.06
CA GLY A 112 5.94 -26.25 -3.23
C GLY A 112 7.34 -26.84 -3.41
N ALA A 113 7.70 -27.37 -4.58
CA ALA A 113 9.10 -27.71 -4.83
C ALA A 113 9.98 -26.48 -5.10
N VAL A 114 11.29 -26.67 -5.06
CA VAL A 114 12.31 -25.62 -5.25
C VAL A 114 13.11 -25.91 -6.52
N ALA A 115 13.42 -24.88 -7.29
CA ALA A 115 14.34 -24.90 -8.43
C ALA A 115 15.42 -23.82 -8.29
N LEU A 116 16.54 -23.99 -8.98
CA LEU A 116 17.48 -22.89 -9.20
C LEU A 116 16.88 -21.94 -10.25
N TRP A 117 16.98 -20.64 -10.01
CA TRP A 117 16.50 -19.62 -10.94
C TRP A 117 17.61 -19.19 -11.91
N GLN A 118 17.39 -19.39 -13.21
CA GLN A 118 18.31 -18.98 -14.26
C GLN A 118 17.64 -17.96 -15.21
N PRO A 119 17.84 -16.65 -14.99
CA PRO A 119 17.29 -15.64 -15.89
C PRO A 119 17.95 -15.74 -17.28
N GLY A 120 17.17 -15.52 -18.34
CA GLY A 120 17.67 -15.44 -19.73
C GLY A 120 17.60 -16.74 -20.54
N GLN A 121 17.05 -17.82 -20.00
CA GLN A 121 16.66 -19.02 -20.76
C GLN A 121 15.14 -19.07 -20.99
N ASP A 122 14.71 -19.83 -22.00
CA ASP A 122 13.29 -20.09 -22.29
C ASP A 122 12.61 -20.78 -21.09
N ASP A 123 13.29 -21.76 -20.50
CA ASP A 123 12.90 -22.35 -19.21
C ASP A 123 13.84 -21.85 -18.10
N LYS A 124 13.28 -21.04 -17.19
CA LYS A 124 14.04 -20.37 -16.13
C LYS A 124 14.28 -21.27 -14.91
N LEU A 125 13.69 -22.47 -14.86
CA LEU A 125 13.69 -23.34 -13.69
C LEU A 125 14.61 -24.56 -13.87
N VAL A 126 15.72 -24.60 -13.13
CA VAL A 126 16.59 -25.78 -13.10
C VAL A 126 16.32 -26.62 -11.86
N GLN A 127 15.64 -27.75 -12.05
CA GLN A 127 15.23 -28.66 -10.99
C GLN A 127 16.20 -29.84 -10.85
N PRO A 128 16.35 -30.39 -9.64
CA PRO A 128 16.92 -31.71 -9.47
C PRO A 128 15.89 -32.76 -9.93
N ASN A 129 16.30 -34.03 -10.10
CA ASN A 129 15.35 -35.11 -10.33
C ASN A 129 14.69 -35.53 -8.99
N VAL A 130 14.56 -36.82 -8.71
CA VAL A 130 13.92 -37.34 -7.48
C VAL A 130 14.81 -37.23 -6.23
N TYR A 131 14.24 -37.42 -5.04
CA TYR A 131 15.04 -37.47 -3.81
C TYR A 131 15.97 -38.69 -3.82
N GLN A 132 17.17 -38.58 -3.24
CA GLN A 132 18.18 -39.64 -3.20
C GLN A 132 18.16 -40.45 -1.89
N SER A 133 17.91 -39.78 -0.76
CA SER A 133 17.81 -40.43 0.54
C SER A 133 16.83 -39.71 1.46
N PHE A 134 16.35 -40.40 2.50
CA PHE A 134 15.42 -39.83 3.47
C PHE A 134 15.78 -40.23 4.91
N LYS A 135 15.27 -39.47 5.87
CA LYS A 135 15.34 -39.78 7.30
C LYS A 135 14.08 -39.29 8.01
N VAL A 136 13.29 -40.20 8.59
CA VAL A 136 12.15 -39.83 9.45
C VAL A 136 12.69 -39.35 10.80
N LEU A 137 12.24 -38.18 11.23
CA LEU A 137 12.63 -37.56 12.50
C LEU A 137 11.54 -37.74 13.56
N GLU A 138 10.28 -37.51 13.17
CA GLU A 138 9.12 -37.65 14.05
C GLU A 138 7.91 -38.20 13.29
N LYS A 139 7.15 -39.04 13.99
CA LYS A 139 5.86 -39.55 13.59
C LYS A 139 4.97 -39.63 14.83
N SER A 140 4.07 -38.67 15.01
CA SER A 140 3.13 -38.58 16.13
C SER A 140 1.71 -38.27 15.64
N ASP A 141 0.76 -38.18 16.56
CA ASP A 141 -0.61 -37.70 16.30
C ASP A 141 -0.72 -36.17 16.33
N GLU A 142 0.40 -35.47 16.56
CA GLU A 142 0.48 -34.01 16.55
C GLU A 142 1.27 -33.48 15.35
N GLN A 143 2.27 -34.21 14.86
CA GLN A 143 3.01 -33.83 13.65
C GLN A 143 3.80 -35.00 13.04
N VAL A 144 4.21 -34.81 11.79
CA VAL A 144 5.26 -35.60 11.15
C VAL A 144 6.42 -34.71 10.74
N SER A 145 7.64 -35.21 10.88
CA SER A 145 8.83 -34.52 10.36
C SER A 145 9.88 -35.49 9.81
N PHE A 146 10.51 -35.10 8.71
CA PHE A 146 11.49 -35.92 8.01
C PHE A 146 12.45 -35.05 7.19
N GLU A 147 13.58 -35.63 6.79
CA GLU A 147 14.58 -35.03 5.90
C GLU A 147 14.61 -35.79 4.58
N LEU A 148 14.76 -35.05 3.48
CA LEU A 148 15.02 -35.56 2.13
C LEU A 148 16.32 -34.94 1.60
N THR A 149 17.15 -35.73 0.93
CA THR A 149 18.35 -35.24 0.24
C THR A 149 18.13 -35.22 -1.26
N TYR A 150 18.36 -34.08 -1.91
CA TYR A 150 18.35 -33.90 -3.36
C TYR A 150 19.74 -33.50 -3.86
N ARG A 151 20.03 -33.79 -5.14
CA ARG A 151 21.27 -33.37 -5.81
C ARG A 151 21.01 -32.80 -7.19
N TRP A 152 21.66 -31.68 -7.46
CA TRP A 152 21.83 -31.10 -8.79
C TRP A 152 23.19 -31.54 -9.31
N GLU A 153 23.22 -32.65 -10.04
CA GLU A 153 24.46 -33.30 -10.48
C GLU A 153 25.34 -32.38 -11.34
N GLU A 154 24.75 -31.57 -12.23
CA GLU A 154 25.49 -30.66 -13.11
C GLU A 154 26.10 -29.46 -12.37
N GLN A 155 25.41 -28.95 -11.35
CA GLN A 155 25.85 -27.80 -10.56
C GLN A 155 26.66 -28.22 -9.33
N ASN A 156 26.72 -29.53 -9.05
CA ASN A 156 27.35 -30.12 -7.87
C ASN A 156 26.82 -29.51 -6.56
N ILE A 157 25.49 -29.35 -6.50
CA ILE A 157 24.77 -28.82 -5.33
C ILE A 157 24.00 -29.96 -4.66
N GLU A 158 24.07 -30.02 -3.34
CA GLU A 158 23.27 -30.91 -2.49
C GLU A 158 22.31 -30.08 -1.63
N GLU A 159 21.03 -30.48 -1.61
CA GLU A 159 20.01 -29.91 -0.71
C GLU A 159 19.62 -30.96 0.33
N VAL A 160 19.65 -30.59 1.60
CA VAL A 160 18.96 -31.32 2.67
C VAL A 160 17.72 -30.52 3.04
N LYS A 161 16.54 -31.07 2.72
CA LYS A 161 15.23 -30.47 2.99
C LYS A 161 14.56 -31.16 4.16
N ARG A 162 14.36 -30.43 5.25
CA ARG A 162 13.52 -30.88 6.37
C ARG A 162 12.09 -30.42 6.14
N VAL A 163 11.15 -31.36 6.18
CA VAL A 163 9.72 -31.10 6.09
C VAL A 163 9.08 -31.36 7.45
N THR A 164 8.18 -30.48 7.89
CA THR A 164 7.35 -30.65 9.09
C THR A 164 5.90 -30.34 8.74
N LEU A 165 4.99 -31.26 9.01
CA LEU A 165 3.55 -31.09 8.82
C LEU A 165 2.85 -31.34 10.17
N SER A 166 2.25 -30.28 10.70
CA SER A 166 1.56 -30.30 12.00
C SER A 166 0.07 -30.55 11.84
N ARG A 167 -0.56 -31.13 12.86
CA ARG A 167 -2.01 -31.32 12.96
C ARG A 167 -2.76 -30.02 12.72
N GLY A 168 -3.89 -30.10 12.03
CA GLY A 168 -4.80 -28.99 11.74
C GLY A 168 -4.34 -28.06 10.62
N SER A 169 -3.10 -28.19 10.13
CA SER A 169 -2.57 -27.31 9.08
C SER A 169 -2.84 -27.83 7.67
N GLN A 170 -3.18 -26.91 6.75
CA GLN A 170 -3.19 -27.15 5.30
C GLN A 170 -1.79 -27.08 4.66
N LEU A 171 -0.79 -26.58 5.40
CA LEU A 171 0.55 -26.28 4.89
C LEU A 171 1.63 -27.04 5.68
N TYR A 172 2.60 -27.63 4.98
CA TYR A 172 3.85 -28.09 5.58
C TYR A 172 4.88 -26.96 5.61
N LYS A 173 5.77 -26.98 6.60
CA LYS A 173 6.98 -26.15 6.66
C LYS A 173 8.14 -26.90 6.03
N ALA A 174 8.85 -26.27 5.11
CA ALA A 174 10.09 -26.77 4.53
C ALA A 174 11.27 -25.89 4.91
N GLN A 175 12.36 -26.53 5.34
CA GLN A 175 13.63 -25.91 5.69
C GLN A 175 14.73 -26.59 4.89
N SER A 176 15.20 -25.92 3.85
CA SER A 176 16.23 -26.40 2.94
C SER A 176 17.59 -25.83 3.31
N ARG A 177 18.62 -26.68 3.30
CA ARG A 177 20.03 -26.29 3.39
C ARG A 177 20.77 -26.75 2.14
N PHE A 178 21.33 -25.81 1.41
CA PHE A 178 22.09 -26.02 0.19
C PHE A 178 23.59 -25.97 0.44
N THR A 179 24.30 -26.94 -0.13
CA THR A 179 25.77 -26.95 -0.13
C THR A 179 26.31 -27.20 -1.53
N GLN A 180 27.42 -26.55 -1.86
CA GLN A 180 28.22 -26.83 -3.06
C GLN A 180 29.61 -27.27 -2.59
N ASP A 181 30.09 -28.40 -3.07
CA ASP A 181 31.36 -29.00 -2.62
C ASP A 181 31.44 -29.18 -1.08
N GLY A 182 30.30 -29.47 -0.44
CA GLY A 182 30.19 -29.67 1.01
C GLY A 182 30.25 -28.39 1.85
N LYS A 183 30.20 -27.20 1.23
CA LYS A 183 30.13 -25.91 1.92
C LYS A 183 28.79 -25.21 1.66
N PRO A 184 28.24 -24.46 2.63
CA PRO A 184 27.09 -23.59 2.40
C PRO A 184 27.23 -22.75 1.13
N VAL A 185 26.17 -22.64 0.35
CA VAL A 185 26.15 -21.88 -0.91
C VAL A 185 24.94 -20.96 -0.98
N LYS A 186 25.19 -19.69 -1.35
CA LYS A 186 24.15 -18.70 -1.62
C LYS A 186 23.64 -18.90 -3.05
N LEU A 187 22.34 -19.07 -3.22
CA LEU A 187 21.72 -19.42 -4.50
C LEU A 187 20.50 -18.53 -4.74
N LYS A 188 20.27 -18.15 -6.00
CA LYS A 188 18.98 -17.62 -6.45
C LYS A 188 18.06 -18.81 -6.75
N VAL A 189 16.93 -18.86 -6.09
CA VAL A 189 16.01 -20.01 -6.09
C VAL A 189 14.59 -19.55 -6.38
N ALA A 190 13.82 -20.43 -7.01
CA ALA A 190 12.38 -20.29 -7.21
C ALA A 190 11.66 -21.36 -6.41
N VAL A 191 10.60 -20.96 -5.69
CA VAL A 191 9.68 -21.86 -5.00
C VAL A 191 8.27 -21.55 -5.46
N GLY A 192 7.47 -22.56 -5.76
CA GLY A 192 6.15 -22.29 -6.30
C GLY A 192 5.27 -23.49 -6.46
N VAL A 193 4.15 -23.25 -7.12
CA VAL A 193 3.10 -24.25 -7.35
C VAL A 193 2.83 -24.44 -8.84
N SER A 194 2.35 -25.62 -9.21
CA SER A 194 1.91 -25.89 -10.57
C SER A 194 0.58 -25.17 -10.86
N THR A 195 0.47 -24.66 -12.09
CA THR A 195 -0.79 -24.16 -12.67
C THR A 195 -1.35 -25.15 -13.72
N HIS A 196 -0.82 -26.37 -13.76
CA HIS A 196 -1.07 -27.44 -14.73
C HIS A 196 -1.07 -26.93 -16.18
N ASP A 197 -2.24 -26.84 -16.81
CA ASP A 197 -2.41 -26.35 -18.18
C ASP A 197 -2.35 -24.81 -18.29
N GLY A 198 -1.93 -24.12 -17.23
CA GLY A 198 -1.94 -22.66 -17.16
C GLY A 198 -3.32 -22.06 -16.90
N LYS A 199 -4.28 -22.87 -16.42
CA LYS A 199 -5.70 -22.47 -16.26
C LYS A 199 -6.10 -22.15 -14.83
N ALA A 200 -5.20 -22.34 -13.88
CA ALA A 200 -5.46 -21.97 -12.49
C ALA A 200 -5.58 -20.45 -12.37
N LEU A 201 -6.51 -19.97 -11.55
CA LEU A 201 -6.47 -18.58 -11.11
C LEU A 201 -5.23 -18.41 -10.23
N VAL A 202 -4.40 -17.42 -10.51
CA VAL A 202 -3.17 -17.14 -9.78
C VAL A 202 -3.29 -15.79 -9.07
N ASP A 203 -2.82 -15.73 -7.84
CA ASP A 203 -2.72 -14.48 -7.09
C ASP A 203 -1.44 -14.43 -6.25
N VAL A 204 -0.94 -13.22 -6.02
CA VAL A 204 0.20 -12.95 -5.13
C VAL A 204 -0.16 -11.80 -4.21
N ASN A 205 0.23 -11.88 -2.94
CA ASN A 205 0.01 -10.78 -2.00
C ASN A 205 0.94 -9.58 -2.27
N ASP A 206 0.58 -8.42 -1.72
CA ASP A 206 1.32 -7.16 -1.87
C ASP A 206 2.81 -7.29 -1.51
N GLU A 207 3.12 -8.02 -0.43
CA GLU A 207 4.51 -8.22 0.03
C GLU A 207 5.30 -9.20 -0.85
N ARG A 208 4.66 -9.79 -1.88
CA ARG A 208 5.21 -10.84 -2.75
C ARG A 208 5.79 -12.02 -1.96
N SER A 209 5.23 -12.29 -0.79
CA SER A 209 5.66 -13.34 0.13
C SER A 209 4.76 -14.57 0.07
N ALA A 210 3.61 -14.51 -0.58
CA ALA A 210 2.69 -15.62 -0.76
C ALA A 210 2.15 -15.64 -2.19
N VAL A 211 2.27 -16.79 -2.86
CA VAL A 211 1.61 -17.07 -4.13
C VAL A 211 0.57 -18.15 -3.91
N SER A 212 -0.63 -17.96 -4.43
CA SER A 212 -1.73 -18.91 -4.32
C SER A 212 -2.38 -19.17 -5.66
N THR A 213 -2.95 -20.35 -5.81
CA THR A 213 -3.78 -20.70 -6.95
C THR A 213 -5.14 -21.20 -6.53
N TRP A 214 -6.09 -21.17 -7.46
CA TRP A 214 -7.38 -21.82 -7.37
C TRP A 214 -7.76 -22.45 -8.71
N GLU A 215 -7.89 -23.77 -8.73
CA GLU A 215 -8.08 -24.53 -9.96
C GLU A 215 -9.20 -25.54 -9.80
N LYS A 216 -10.00 -25.71 -10.86
CA LYS A 216 -10.97 -26.78 -10.92
C LYS A 216 -10.31 -28.06 -11.45
N ILE A 217 -10.26 -29.09 -10.62
CA ILE A 217 -9.81 -30.43 -10.98
C ILE A 217 -11.01 -31.38 -10.87
N ASP A 218 -11.32 -32.06 -11.97
CA ASP A 218 -12.55 -32.82 -12.16
C ASP A 218 -13.83 -32.01 -11.85
N ASP A 219 -14.51 -32.31 -10.75
CA ASP A 219 -15.78 -31.72 -10.34
C ASP A 219 -15.68 -30.80 -9.10
N SER A 220 -14.47 -30.44 -8.67
CA SER A 220 -14.25 -29.62 -7.46
C SER A 220 -13.01 -28.73 -7.58
N HIS A 221 -12.92 -27.70 -6.75
CA HIS A 221 -11.75 -26.81 -6.74
C HIS A 221 -10.71 -27.23 -5.70
N VAL A 222 -9.45 -26.96 -6.04
CA VAL A 222 -8.29 -27.04 -5.16
C VAL A 222 -7.58 -25.70 -5.16
N GLY A 223 -7.21 -25.23 -3.96
CA GLY A 223 -6.29 -24.12 -3.80
C GLY A 223 -4.92 -24.64 -3.42
N THR A 224 -3.86 -24.22 -4.11
CA THR A 224 -2.48 -24.52 -3.68
C THR A 224 -1.74 -23.22 -3.35
N ALA A 225 -0.71 -23.27 -2.52
CA ALA A 225 0.07 -22.07 -2.21
C ALA A 225 1.50 -22.38 -1.78
N VAL A 226 2.33 -21.34 -1.90
CA VAL A 226 3.63 -21.22 -1.24
C VAL A 226 3.70 -19.90 -0.50
N LEU A 227 4.27 -19.90 0.71
CA LEU A 227 4.53 -18.72 1.53
C LEU A 227 6.01 -18.68 1.95
N LEU A 228 6.58 -17.50 1.91
CA LEU A 228 7.90 -17.14 2.42
C LEU A 228 7.73 -16.26 3.68
N PRO A 229 8.50 -16.49 4.75
CA PRO A 229 8.61 -15.54 5.86
C PRO A 229 9.02 -14.14 5.36
N GLN A 230 8.55 -13.07 5.99
CA GLN A 230 8.91 -11.68 5.63
C GLN A 230 10.41 -11.36 5.71
N THR A 231 11.22 -12.23 6.32
CA THR A 231 12.69 -12.11 6.28
C THR A 231 13.28 -12.33 4.88
N TYR A 232 12.48 -12.78 3.90
CA TYR A 232 12.89 -12.96 2.52
C TYR A 232 12.25 -11.90 1.62
N THR A 233 13.06 -11.25 0.79
CA THR A 233 12.57 -10.48 -0.35
C THR A 233 12.40 -11.41 -1.55
N ALA A 234 11.27 -11.32 -2.24
CA ALA A 234 10.97 -12.16 -3.39
C ALA A 234 10.34 -11.37 -4.54
N THR A 235 10.48 -11.92 -5.75
CA THR A 235 9.77 -11.44 -6.94
C THR A 235 8.85 -12.54 -7.44
N PHE A 236 7.64 -12.18 -7.86
CA PHE A 236 6.67 -13.10 -8.44
C PHE A 236 6.89 -13.27 -9.94
N HIS A 237 6.80 -14.51 -10.42
CA HIS A 237 6.82 -14.85 -11.84
C HIS A 237 5.79 -15.93 -12.12
N GLU A 238 4.95 -15.70 -13.12
CA GLU A 238 4.14 -16.74 -13.72
C GLU A 238 4.86 -17.31 -14.95
N GLN A 239 5.06 -18.62 -14.97
CA GLN A 239 5.64 -19.36 -16.09
C GLN A 239 4.53 -20.14 -16.78
N GLN A 240 4.18 -19.71 -17.99
CA GLN A 240 3.31 -20.46 -18.90
C GLN A 240 4.17 -21.27 -19.88
N SER A 241 3.81 -22.53 -20.11
CA SER A 241 4.56 -23.42 -21.00
C SER A 241 3.63 -24.28 -21.85
N ASP A 242 3.95 -24.41 -23.14
CA ASP A 242 3.32 -25.40 -24.03
C ASP A 242 3.73 -26.85 -23.69
N GLN A 243 4.79 -27.01 -22.87
CA GLN A 243 5.18 -28.32 -22.38
C GLN A 243 4.20 -28.78 -21.30
N LYS A 244 3.65 -29.98 -21.51
CA LYS A 244 2.71 -30.59 -20.58
C LYS A 244 3.30 -30.62 -19.16
N ASP A 245 2.51 -30.19 -18.18
CA ASP A 245 2.87 -30.21 -16.76
C ASP A 245 4.15 -29.40 -16.48
N ARG A 246 4.32 -28.24 -17.14
CA ARG A 246 5.48 -27.34 -16.96
C ARG A 246 5.10 -25.88 -16.66
N SER A 247 3.81 -25.55 -16.55
CA SER A 247 3.37 -24.23 -16.09
C SER A 247 3.40 -24.13 -14.56
N ASN A 248 3.88 -22.99 -14.05
CA ASN A 248 4.08 -22.74 -12.62
C ASN A 248 3.81 -21.27 -12.25
N ALA A 249 3.44 -21.04 -11.00
CA ALA A 249 3.45 -19.73 -10.36
C ALA A 249 4.50 -19.75 -9.25
N VAL A 250 5.52 -18.88 -9.33
CA VAL A 250 6.72 -18.98 -8.48
C VAL A 250 7.08 -17.66 -7.80
N LEU A 251 7.61 -17.78 -6.58
CA LEU A 251 8.32 -16.73 -5.87
C LEU A 251 9.83 -16.98 -6.00
N VAL A 252 10.54 -15.98 -6.50
CA VAL A 252 11.99 -16.02 -6.73
C VAL A 252 12.70 -15.22 -5.65
N THR A 253 13.53 -15.89 -4.85
CA THR A 253 14.28 -15.31 -3.73
C THR A 253 15.72 -15.83 -3.69
N SER A 254 16.51 -15.43 -2.69
CA SER A 254 17.86 -15.92 -2.46
C SER A 254 17.95 -16.69 -1.15
N THR A 255 18.76 -17.75 -1.11
CA THR A 255 19.12 -18.39 0.16
C THR A 255 19.95 -17.42 1.02
N ASN A 256 19.96 -17.61 2.34
CA ASN A 256 20.80 -16.82 3.23
C ASN A 256 22.29 -17.21 3.09
N ASP A 257 23.19 -16.53 3.82
CA ASP A 257 24.64 -16.79 3.73
C ASP A 257 25.05 -18.17 4.28
N ASN A 258 24.16 -18.85 5.02
CA ASN A 258 24.32 -20.25 5.44
C ASN A 258 23.75 -21.24 4.41
N GLY A 259 23.34 -20.77 3.24
CA GLY A 259 22.71 -21.56 2.20
C GLY A 259 21.33 -22.08 2.60
N GLU A 260 20.59 -21.38 3.45
CA GLU A 260 19.30 -21.84 3.97
C GLU A 260 18.10 -21.09 3.36
N LEU A 261 17.00 -21.83 3.17
CA LEU A 261 15.70 -21.33 2.76
C LEU A 261 14.62 -21.93 3.67
N THR A 262 13.73 -21.10 4.21
CA THR A 262 12.51 -21.56 4.89
C THR A 262 11.29 -21.09 4.12
N TYR A 263 10.35 -21.99 3.85
CA TYR A 263 9.09 -21.68 3.20
C TYR A 263 7.98 -22.63 3.70
N TYR A 264 6.73 -22.31 3.37
CA TYR A 264 5.56 -23.12 3.66
C TYR A 264 4.83 -23.41 2.37
N ALA A 265 4.24 -24.60 2.24
CA ALA A 265 3.49 -24.97 1.06
C ALA A 265 2.42 -26.01 1.36
N GLY A 266 1.38 -26.05 0.55
CA GLY A 266 0.28 -27.00 0.72
C GLY A 266 -0.96 -26.57 -0.03
N PHE A 267 -2.09 -27.19 0.33
CA PHE A 267 -3.32 -27.04 -0.43
C PHE A 267 -4.58 -27.15 0.44
N ALA A 268 -5.71 -26.70 -0.11
CA ALA A 268 -7.03 -26.92 0.43
C ALA A 268 -7.98 -27.43 -0.67
N TRP A 269 -8.87 -28.36 -0.34
CA TRP A 269 -9.80 -28.97 -1.29
C TRP A 269 -11.25 -28.66 -0.92
N GLU A 270 -12.03 -28.17 -1.88
CA GLU A 270 -13.43 -27.72 -1.68
C GLU A 270 -14.31 -28.79 -0.99
N LYS A 271 -14.17 -30.06 -1.39
CA LYS A 271 -14.98 -31.16 -0.83
C LYS A 271 -14.56 -31.58 0.59
N ALA A 272 -13.44 -31.07 1.11
CA ALA A 272 -13.08 -31.23 2.53
C ALA A 272 -13.91 -30.34 3.46
N GLN A 273 -14.63 -29.35 2.91
CA GLN A 273 -15.58 -28.47 3.61
C GLN A 273 -14.98 -27.47 4.62
N ASP A 274 -13.70 -27.59 4.98
CA ASP A 274 -13.00 -26.60 5.82
C ASP A 274 -12.81 -25.26 5.09
N ILE A 275 -12.39 -25.32 3.81
CA ILE A 275 -12.15 -24.18 2.91
C ILE A 275 -12.81 -24.51 1.58
N LYS A 276 -13.84 -23.75 1.20
CA LYS A 276 -14.73 -24.04 0.07
C LYS A 276 -14.57 -23.07 -1.09
N THR A 277 -14.07 -21.86 -0.83
CA THR A 277 -13.94 -20.80 -1.83
C THR A 277 -12.51 -20.28 -1.88
N TYR A 278 -12.14 -19.67 -3.01
CA TYR A 278 -10.82 -19.08 -3.14
C TYR A 278 -10.60 -17.96 -2.11
N PHE A 279 -11.64 -17.17 -1.82
CA PHE A 279 -11.58 -16.14 -0.78
C PHE A 279 -11.21 -16.71 0.60
N GLN A 280 -11.82 -17.83 1.00
CA GLN A 280 -11.49 -18.51 2.26
C GLN A 280 -10.05 -19.04 2.25
N TRP A 281 -9.56 -19.50 1.10
CA TRP A 281 -8.17 -19.91 0.94
C TRP A 281 -7.22 -18.74 1.13
N LYS A 282 -7.44 -17.61 0.44
CA LYS A 282 -6.63 -16.40 0.61
C LYS A 282 -6.68 -15.87 2.04
N GLN A 283 -7.84 -15.92 2.71
CA GLN A 283 -7.97 -15.55 4.11
C GLN A 283 -7.18 -16.48 5.05
N TYR A 284 -7.18 -17.80 4.81
CA TYR A 284 -6.37 -18.74 5.57
C TYR A 284 -4.88 -18.43 5.41
N LEU A 285 -4.42 -18.16 4.17
CA LEU A 285 -3.02 -17.85 3.87
C LEU A 285 -2.56 -16.54 4.53
N ALA A 286 -3.38 -15.49 4.45
CA ALA A 286 -3.08 -14.18 5.03
C ALA A 286 -2.88 -14.21 6.56
N ASN A 287 -3.50 -15.19 7.24
CA ASN A 287 -3.40 -15.34 8.70
C ASN A 287 -2.41 -16.42 9.13
N TYR A 288 -1.78 -17.16 8.20
CA TYR A 288 -1.05 -18.38 8.56
C TYR A 288 0.27 -18.15 9.30
N LEU A 289 0.99 -17.08 8.98
CA LEU A 289 2.32 -16.83 9.56
C LEU A 289 2.28 -16.13 10.94
N ASP A 290 1.09 -15.98 11.56
CA ASP A 290 0.89 -15.27 12.84
C ASP A 290 1.51 -13.86 12.85
N GLU A 291 1.63 -13.26 11.68
CA GLU A 291 2.05 -11.88 11.54
C GLU A 291 0.82 -11.03 11.87
N ALA A 292 0.97 -10.07 12.78
CA ALA A 292 -0.10 -9.13 13.10
C ALA A 292 -0.66 -8.57 11.77
N PRO A 293 -1.99 -8.43 11.62
CA PRO A 293 -2.57 -7.91 10.39
C PRO A 293 -1.82 -6.64 9.98
N THR A 294 -1.32 -6.57 8.74
CA THR A 294 -0.63 -5.38 8.25
C THR A 294 -1.48 -4.16 8.56
N ASP A 295 -0.92 -3.18 9.26
CA ASP A 295 -1.65 -1.97 9.66
C ASP A 295 -2.21 -1.30 8.40
N ILE A 296 -3.48 -0.88 8.46
CA ILE A 296 -4.11 -0.13 7.38
C ILE A 296 -3.59 1.30 7.49
N THR A 297 -2.60 1.62 6.66
CA THR A 297 -2.00 2.96 6.60
C THR A 297 -2.63 3.78 5.48
N MET A 298 -2.54 5.10 5.60
CA MET A 298 -2.96 6.04 4.56
C MET A 298 -2.37 5.67 3.19
N GLN A 299 -1.08 5.30 3.15
CA GLN A 299 -0.38 4.91 1.93
C GLN A 299 -0.87 3.58 1.36
N SER A 300 -1.04 2.55 2.21
CA SER A 300 -1.56 1.25 1.74
C SER A 300 -2.95 1.37 1.12
N VAL A 301 -3.80 2.25 1.66
CA VAL A 301 -5.14 2.52 1.12
C VAL A 301 -5.04 3.25 -0.21
N LYS A 302 -4.22 4.30 -0.28
CA LYS A 302 -4.03 5.10 -1.50
C LYS A 302 -3.47 4.24 -2.64
N GLN A 303 -2.44 3.44 -2.38
CA GLN A 303 -1.80 2.58 -3.37
C GLN A 303 -2.76 1.52 -3.93
N LEU A 304 -3.49 0.82 -3.06
CA LEU A 304 -4.47 -0.17 -3.50
C LEU A 304 -5.62 0.48 -4.28
N THR A 305 -6.09 1.65 -3.86
CA THR A 305 -7.14 2.39 -4.57
C THR A 305 -6.66 2.85 -5.95
N LYS A 306 -5.42 3.32 -6.04
CA LYS A 306 -4.76 3.65 -7.31
C LYS A 306 -4.68 2.43 -8.23
N GLN A 307 -4.21 1.30 -7.73
CA GLN A 307 -4.07 0.06 -8.49
C GLN A 307 -5.41 -0.37 -9.13
N VAL A 308 -6.51 -0.29 -8.35
CA VAL A 308 -7.86 -0.60 -8.85
C VAL A 308 -8.36 0.42 -9.86
N ALA A 309 -8.11 1.72 -9.65
CA ALA A 309 -8.48 2.77 -10.58
C ALA A 309 -7.76 2.61 -11.92
N ASP A 310 -6.45 2.36 -11.88
CA ASP A 310 -5.59 2.23 -13.05
C ASP A 310 -5.99 1.00 -13.87
N TRP A 311 -6.19 -0.15 -13.22
CA TRP A 311 -6.67 -1.37 -13.87
C TRP A 311 -8.00 -1.13 -14.58
N GLN A 312 -8.95 -0.44 -13.93
CA GLN A 312 -10.26 -0.19 -14.51
C GLN A 312 -10.21 0.77 -15.72
N ILE A 313 -9.31 1.76 -15.70
CA ILE A 313 -9.12 2.65 -16.85
C ILE A 313 -8.47 1.89 -18.01
N GLU A 314 -7.44 1.09 -17.74
CA GLU A 314 -6.74 0.29 -18.74
C GLU A 314 -7.70 -0.69 -19.46
N HIS A 315 -8.59 -1.33 -18.71
CA HIS A 315 -9.53 -2.33 -19.23
C HIS A 315 -10.92 -1.76 -19.55
N HIS A 316 -11.09 -0.44 -19.60
CA HIS A 316 -12.40 0.19 -19.79
C HIS A 316 -13.07 -0.19 -21.12
N GLU A 317 -12.29 -0.26 -22.20
CA GLU A 317 -12.81 -0.65 -23.53
C GLU A 317 -13.01 -2.16 -23.67
N GLU A 318 -12.24 -2.96 -22.92
CA GLU A 318 -12.29 -4.44 -22.91
C GLU A 318 -13.19 -5.00 -21.81
N GLN A 319 -13.98 -4.14 -21.16
CA GLN A 319 -14.84 -4.45 -20.01
C GLN A 319 -15.61 -5.77 -20.16
N GLY A 320 -16.11 -6.07 -21.36
CA GLY A 320 -16.89 -7.27 -21.66
C GLY A 320 -16.18 -8.60 -21.32
N GLU A 321 -14.85 -8.65 -21.36
CA GLU A 321 -14.07 -9.85 -21.03
C GLU A 321 -14.19 -10.22 -19.55
N TYR A 322 -14.26 -9.21 -18.69
CA TYR A 322 -14.24 -9.33 -17.24
C TYR A 322 -15.63 -9.26 -16.59
N ARG A 323 -16.69 -9.01 -17.37
CA ARG A 323 -18.06 -8.98 -16.86
C ARG A 323 -18.58 -10.37 -16.49
N ALA A 324 -19.08 -10.49 -15.27
CA ALA A 324 -19.74 -11.69 -14.80
C ALA A 324 -21.09 -11.90 -15.49
N ILE A 325 -21.45 -13.15 -15.74
CA ILE A 325 -22.81 -13.56 -16.11
C ILE A 325 -23.34 -14.48 -15.00
N PRO A 326 -24.55 -14.25 -14.44
CA PRO A 326 -25.13 -15.16 -13.46
C PRO A 326 -25.19 -16.60 -13.97
N ARG A 327 -25.09 -17.61 -13.11
CA ARG A 327 -25.15 -19.02 -13.53
C ARG A 327 -26.49 -19.37 -14.18
N ASN A 328 -27.55 -18.68 -13.79
CA ASN A 328 -28.87 -18.73 -14.42
C ASN A 328 -29.20 -17.36 -15.03
N PRO A 329 -28.66 -17.04 -16.22
CA PRO A 329 -28.78 -15.71 -16.77
C PRO A 329 -30.19 -15.44 -17.31
N PRO A 330 -30.73 -14.22 -17.12
CA PRO A 330 -31.91 -13.79 -17.84
C PRO A 330 -31.59 -13.61 -19.34
N GLU A 331 -32.60 -13.64 -20.20
CA GLU A 331 -32.44 -13.62 -21.67
C GLU A 331 -31.70 -12.37 -22.20
N TRP A 332 -31.77 -11.26 -21.48
CA TRP A 332 -31.08 -10.00 -21.83
C TRP A 332 -29.61 -9.96 -21.40
N SER A 333 -29.15 -10.89 -20.55
CA SER A 333 -27.79 -10.87 -20.02
C SER A 333 -26.76 -11.23 -21.10
N ASN A 334 -25.80 -10.35 -21.30
CA ASN A 334 -24.69 -10.52 -22.23
C ASN A 334 -23.41 -9.86 -21.67
N ARG A 335 -22.30 -10.03 -22.38
CA ARG A 335 -20.98 -9.45 -22.07
C ARG A 335 -20.61 -8.25 -22.94
N GLU A 336 -21.56 -7.63 -23.64
CA GLU A 336 -21.28 -6.42 -24.42
C GLU A 336 -20.91 -5.27 -23.48
N ARG A 337 -20.00 -4.38 -23.90
CA ARG A 337 -19.68 -3.18 -23.13
C ARG A 337 -20.94 -2.34 -22.92
N TYR A 338 -21.15 -1.80 -21.73
CA TYR A 338 -22.26 -0.87 -21.51
C TYR A 338 -22.01 0.45 -22.24
N HIS A 339 -23.09 1.16 -22.56
CA HIS A 339 -22.96 2.53 -23.03
C HIS A 339 -22.38 3.43 -21.91
N ASP A 340 -21.59 4.44 -22.26
CA ASP A 340 -20.93 5.35 -21.28
C ASP A 340 -21.95 6.01 -20.33
N LEU A 341 -23.09 6.38 -20.88
CA LEU A 341 -24.17 7.07 -20.15
C LEU A 341 -25.08 6.16 -19.32
N GLU A 342 -24.93 4.83 -19.39
CA GLU A 342 -25.72 3.93 -18.55
C GLU A 342 -25.31 4.01 -17.07
N TRP A 343 -26.24 3.63 -16.18
CA TRP A 343 -26.03 3.71 -14.73
C TRP A 343 -24.81 2.91 -14.24
N HIS A 344 -24.46 1.81 -14.92
CA HIS A 344 -23.28 1.00 -14.59
C HIS A 344 -22.02 1.87 -14.56
N HIS A 345 -21.83 2.64 -15.62
CA HIS A 345 -20.74 3.60 -15.77
C HIS A 345 -20.97 4.87 -14.95
N GLY A 346 -22.21 5.38 -14.86
CA GLY A 346 -22.53 6.49 -13.96
C GLY A 346 -22.06 6.26 -12.52
N ALA A 347 -22.24 5.04 -11.99
CA ALA A 347 -21.75 4.66 -10.66
C ALA A 347 -20.22 4.54 -10.59
N LEU A 348 -19.57 4.00 -11.64
CA LEU A 348 -18.11 4.03 -11.77
C LEU A 348 -17.57 5.46 -11.69
N TYR A 349 -18.16 6.36 -12.46
CA TYR A 349 -17.73 7.75 -12.56
C TYR A 349 -17.98 8.53 -11.27
N ALA A 350 -19.05 8.24 -10.52
CA ALA A 350 -19.26 8.80 -9.19
C ALA A 350 -18.10 8.43 -8.24
N GLY A 351 -17.67 7.16 -8.24
CA GLY A 351 -16.52 6.69 -7.46
C GLY A 351 -15.19 7.27 -7.91
N MET A 352 -14.95 7.28 -9.22
CA MET A 352 -13.76 7.88 -9.83
C MET A 352 -13.67 9.39 -9.54
N ASN A 353 -14.82 10.08 -9.45
CA ASN A 353 -14.88 11.49 -9.08
C ASN A 353 -14.53 11.73 -7.61
N GLU A 354 -14.79 10.78 -6.71
CA GLU A 354 -14.28 10.87 -5.34
C GLU A 354 -12.78 10.57 -5.27
N TRP A 355 -12.32 9.59 -6.05
CA TRP A 355 -10.90 9.23 -6.13
C TRP A 355 -10.02 10.36 -6.67
N ARG A 356 -10.38 10.98 -7.80
CA ARG A 356 -9.57 12.05 -8.41
C ARG A 356 -9.27 13.21 -7.46
N LYS A 357 -10.14 13.46 -6.47
CA LYS A 357 -10.01 14.55 -5.48
C LYS A 357 -8.92 14.28 -4.45
N VAL A 358 -8.50 13.02 -4.28
CA VAL A 358 -7.48 12.62 -3.30
C VAL A 358 -6.28 11.92 -3.94
N ALA A 359 -6.39 11.49 -5.20
CA ALA A 359 -5.35 10.75 -5.91
C ALA A 359 -4.04 11.54 -6.08
N GLY A 360 -4.15 12.85 -6.31
CA GLY A 360 -3.02 13.71 -6.68
C GLY A 360 -2.51 13.50 -8.12
N ASP A 361 -3.35 12.91 -8.99
CA ASP A 361 -3.02 12.65 -10.40
C ASP A 361 -4.12 13.24 -11.31
N ALA A 362 -3.70 14.12 -12.22
CA ALA A 362 -4.59 14.83 -13.13
C ALA A 362 -5.19 13.91 -14.22
N SER A 363 -4.61 12.73 -14.46
CA SER A 363 -5.06 11.77 -15.47
C SER A 363 -6.50 11.31 -15.24
N TYR A 364 -6.90 11.07 -13.98
CA TYR A 364 -8.27 10.68 -13.62
C TYR A 364 -9.29 11.77 -13.95
N THR A 365 -8.90 13.04 -13.75
CA THR A 365 -9.73 14.19 -14.10
C THR A 365 -9.87 14.33 -15.61
N ALA A 366 -8.76 14.17 -16.34
CA ALA A 366 -8.75 14.21 -17.80
C ALA A 366 -9.61 13.08 -18.40
N TRP A 367 -9.54 11.87 -17.84
CA TRP A 367 -10.34 10.73 -18.28
C TRP A 367 -11.84 10.99 -18.13
N LEU A 368 -12.30 11.49 -16.97
CA LEU A 368 -13.70 11.86 -16.77
C LEU A 368 -14.16 12.99 -17.69
N LYS A 369 -13.30 14.00 -17.93
CA LYS A 369 -13.61 15.07 -18.88
C LYS A 369 -13.77 14.55 -20.30
N ASN A 370 -12.90 13.65 -20.74
CA ASN A 370 -12.98 13.06 -22.08
C ASN A 370 -14.32 12.34 -22.28
N ILE A 371 -14.75 11.53 -21.31
CA ILE A 371 -16.07 10.86 -21.33
C ILE A 371 -17.21 11.88 -21.46
N GLY A 372 -17.17 12.95 -20.66
CA GLY A 372 -18.18 14.00 -20.69
C GLY A 372 -18.22 14.73 -22.04
N GLU A 373 -17.06 15.06 -22.60
CA GLU A 373 -16.93 15.74 -23.90
C GLU A 373 -17.40 14.87 -25.07
N GLU A 374 -17.01 13.59 -25.09
CA GLU A 374 -17.42 12.61 -26.12
C GLU A 374 -18.94 12.41 -26.14
N ASN A 375 -19.57 12.44 -24.96
CA ASN A 375 -21.00 12.31 -24.80
C ASN A 375 -21.75 13.66 -24.71
N GLN A 376 -21.08 14.76 -25.04
CA GLN A 376 -21.67 16.11 -25.08
C GLN A 376 -22.34 16.55 -23.76
N TRP A 377 -21.90 16.00 -22.64
CA TRP A 377 -22.45 16.21 -21.30
C TRP A 377 -23.95 15.88 -21.18
N GLU A 378 -24.47 15.03 -22.08
CA GLU A 378 -25.87 14.62 -22.07
C GLU A 378 -26.12 13.48 -21.07
N LEU A 379 -27.30 13.51 -20.45
CA LEU A 379 -27.86 12.37 -19.72
C LEU A 379 -28.37 11.31 -20.73
N HIS A 380 -28.59 10.07 -20.32
CA HIS A 380 -28.93 8.98 -21.25
C HIS A 380 -30.36 9.07 -21.85
N GLN A 381 -30.87 8.10 -22.60
CA GLN A 381 -32.00 8.32 -23.50
C GLN A 381 -33.41 8.41 -22.85
N ARG A 382 -33.63 7.83 -21.65
CA ARG A 382 -34.94 7.73 -20.99
C ARG A 382 -35.12 8.89 -20.01
N PRO A 383 -35.99 9.89 -20.31
CA PRO A 383 -36.01 11.14 -19.53
C PRO A 383 -36.35 10.95 -18.05
N TYR A 384 -37.29 10.08 -17.72
CA TYR A 384 -37.76 9.87 -16.34
C TYR A 384 -36.97 8.81 -15.56
N HIS A 385 -36.30 7.89 -16.25
CA HIS A 385 -35.70 6.72 -15.62
C HIS A 385 -34.47 7.12 -14.80
N ALA A 386 -34.48 6.85 -13.50
CA ALA A 386 -33.44 7.31 -12.58
C ALA A 386 -32.01 6.87 -13.01
N ASP A 387 -31.85 5.62 -13.48
CA ASP A 387 -30.59 5.12 -14.06
C ASP A 387 -29.92 6.09 -15.05
N ASP A 388 -30.72 6.73 -15.91
CA ASP A 388 -30.25 7.61 -16.98
C ASP A 388 -29.87 9.00 -16.46
N HIS A 389 -30.12 9.28 -15.18
CA HIS A 389 -29.71 10.51 -14.49
C HIS A 389 -28.32 10.36 -13.86
N THR A 390 -27.91 9.15 -13.51
CA THR A 390 -26.72 8.84 -12.69
C THR A 390 -25.44 9.54 -13.17
N VAL A 391 -25.21 9.57 -14.49
CA VAL A 391 -24.04 10.20 -15.10
C VAL A 391 -23.94 11.70 -14.76
N GLY A 392 -25.07 12.36 -14.53
CA GLY A 392 -25.15 13.75 -14.10
C GLY A 392 -24.48 14.03 -12.76
N GLN A 393 -24.24 13.01 -11.92
CA GLN A 393 -23.53 13.20 -10.66
C GLN A 393 -22.14 13.77 -10.89
N PHE A 394 -21.35 13.18 -11.79
CA PHE A 394 -19.97 13.65 -12.01
C PHE A 394 -19.93 14.90 -12.90
N TYR A 395 -20.86 15.06 -13.85
CA TYR A 395 -20.98 16.29 -14.64
C TYR A 395 -21.15 17.52 -13.76
N LEU A 396 -22.12 17.46 -12.84
CA LEU A 396 -22.38 18.57 -11.92
C LEU A 396 -21.25 18.76 -10.90
N SER A 397 -20.52 17.70 -10.53
CA SER A 397 -19.31 17.84 -9.72
C SER A 397 -18.21 18.58 -10.47
N LEU A 398 -17.95 18.25 -11.73
CA LEU A 398 -16.96 18.96 -12.57
C LEU A 398 -17.40 20.41 -12.83
N TYR A 399 -18.68 20.67 -13.05
CA TYR A 399 -19.20 22.03 -13.19
C TYR A 399 -18.86 22.91 -11.97
N SER A 400 -18.94 22.36 -10.75
CA SER A 400 -18.64 23.12 -9.53
C SER A 400 -17.18 23.60 -9.43
N GLU A 401 -16.27 22.99 -10.20
CA GLU A 401 -14.84 23.31 -10.22
C GLU A 401 -14.43 24.10 -11.46
N TYR A 402 -15.01 23.80 -12.62
CA TYR A 402 -14.62 24.39 -13.91
C TYR A 402 -15.58 25.46 -14.44
N GLU A 403 -16.78 25.53 -13.89
CA GLU A 403 -17.85 26.48 -14.26
C GLU A 403 -18.22 26.50 -15.76
N ASP A 404 -17.90 25.43 -16.53
CA ASP A 404 -18.27 25.32 -17.94
C ASP A 404 -19.78 25.04 -18.09
N PRO A 405 -20.57 25.95 -18.68
CA PRO A 405 -22.00 25.77 -18.85
C PRO A 405 -22.41 24.48 -19.57
N ALA A 406 -21.54 23.90 -20.41
CA ALA A 406 -21.83 22.65 -21.10
C ALA A 406 -22.07 21.49 -20.12
N MET A 407 -21.39 21.47 -18.97
CA MET A 407 -21.51 20.41 -17.95
C MET A 407 -22.83 20.48 -17.16
N LEU A 408 -23.47 21.65 -17.11
CA LEU A 408 -24.71 21.90 -16.34
C LEU A 408 -25.96 21.83 -17.22
N LYS A 409 -25.89 22.45 -18.40
CA LYS A 409 -27.07 22.82 -19.19
C LYS A 409 -27.95 21.64 -19.61
N PRO A 410 -27.42 20.52 -20.15
CA PRO A 410 -28.27 19.40 -20.59
C PRO A 410 -29.05 18.77 -19.43
N THR A 411 -28.40 18.59 -18.27
CA THR A 411 -29.02 18.08 -17.05
C THR A 411 -30.15 19.00 -16.57
N LYS A 412 -29.89 20.31 -16.52
CA LYS A 412 -30.89 21.31 -16.12
C LYS A 412 -32.10 21.32 -17.05
N GLU A 413 -31.88 21.36 -18.36
CA GLU A 413 -32.96 21.37 -19.37
C GLU A 413 -33.84 20.13 -19.25
N ARG A 414 -33.25 18.96 -19.01
CA ARG A 414 -34.01 17.73 -18.79
C ARG A 414 -34.84 17.79 -17.51
N PHE A 415 -34.26 18.23 -16.40
CA PHE A 415 -34.96 18.27 -15.12
C PHE A 415 -36.08 19.32 -15.11
N ASP A 416 -35.85 20.47 -15.75
CA ASP A 416 -36.92 21.46 -16.00
C ASP A 416 -38.07 20.84 -16.81
N TRP A 417 -37.76 20.05 -17.84
CA TRP A 417 -38.80 19.35 -18.62
C TRP A 417 -39.57 18.31 -17.79
N ILE A 418 -38.89 17.55 -16.90
CA ILE A 418 -39.57 16.59 -16.00
C ILE A 418 -40.53 17.32 -15.07
N LEU A 419 -40.12 18.46 -14.49
CA LEU A 419 -40.97 19.28 -13.63
C LEU A 419 -42.20 19.84 -14.38
N GLU A 420 -42.05 20.15 -15.67
CA GLU A 420 -43.16 20.57 -16.54
C GLU A 420 -44.08 19.41 -16.96
N ASN A 421 -43.63 18.17 -16.84
CA ASN A 421 -44.34 16.97 -17.30
C ASN A 421 -44.31 15.84 -16.24
N PRO A 422 -44.80 16.06 -15.00
CA PRO A 422 -44.65 15.08 -13.92
C PRO A 422 -45.45 13.80 -14.18
N LYS A 423 -44.98 12.70 -13.57
CA LYS A 423 -45.64 11.39 -13.57
C LYS A 423 -46.30 11.16 -12.21
N GLU A 424 -47.57 10.76 -12.20
CA GLU A 424 -48.39 10.69 -10.97
C GLU A 424 -48.87 9.27 -10.59
N GLY A 425 -48.48 8.24 -11.33
CA GLY A 425 -48.93 6.88 -11.05
C GLY A 425 -48.23 6.20 -9.86
N THR A 426 -48.71 5.00 -9.53
CA THR A 426 -48.23 4.22 -8.37
C THR A 426 -46.79 3.72 -8.55
N LEU A 427 -46.07 3.58 -7.44
CA LEU A 427 -44.74 2.97 -7.37
C LEU A 427 -44.79 1.44 -7.21
N ASP A 428 -45.97 0.86 -6.97
CA ASP A 428 -46.10 -0.60 -6.86
C ASP A 428 -45.72 -1.27 -8.18
N TRP A 429 -44.64 -2.06 -8.14
CA TRP A 429 -44.04 -2.76 -9.27
C TRP A 429 -45.00 -3.72 -9.97
N LEU A 430 -45.96 -4.30 -9.23
CA LEU A 430 -46.88 -5.32 -9.73
C LEU A 430 -48.26 -4.75 -10.12
N ALA A 431 -48.48 -3.45 -9.95
CA ALA A 431 -49.74 -2.81 -10.28
C ALA A 431 -49.96 -2.65 -11.80
N GLU A 432 -51.22 -2.67 -12.23
CA GLU A 432 -51.60 -2.52 -13.64
C GLU A 432 -51.29 -1.11 -14.19
N ASP A 433 -51.36 -0.08 -13.35
CA ASP A 433 -51.03 1.33 -13.64
C ASP A 433 -49.68 1.76 -13.06
N THR A 434 -48.72 0.83 -13.00
CA THR A 434 -47.40 1.10 -12.43
C THR A 434 -46.62 2.15 -13.22
N HIS A 435 -46.08 3.11 -12.49
CA HIS A 435 -45.07 4.07 -12.95
C HIS A 435 -43.76 3.88 -12.20
N ALA A 436 -43.50 2.69 -11.65
CA ALA A 436 -42.30 2.39 -10.87
C ALA A 436 -40.98 2.70 -11.60
N HIS A 437 -40.93 2.57 -12.94
CA HIS A 437 -39.77 2.92 -13.77
C HIS A 437 -39.74 4.38 -14.28
N ASP A 438 -40.90 5.04 -14.26
CA ASP A 438 -41.08 6.47 -14.60
C ASP A 438 -40.88 7.38 -13.36
N ARG A 439 -40.84 6.78 -12.18
CA ARG A 439 -40.59 7.38 -10.87
C ARG A 439 -39.55 6.53 -10.14
N TRP A 440 -39.38 6.67 -8.83
CA TRP A 440 -38.35 5.94 -8.06
C TRP A 440 -38.95 4.72 -7.32
N GLY A 441 -39.53 3.78 -8.08
CA GLY A 441 -40.20 2.60 -7.51
C GLY A 441 -39.30 1.44 -7.07
N TRP A 442 -37.99 1.64 -7.05
CA TRP A 442 -37.00 0.66 -6.58
C TRP A 442 -35.89 1.35 -5.78
N SER A 443 -35.29 0.65 -4.82
CA SER A 443 -34.29 1.20 -3.89
C SER A 443 -33.09 1.81 -4.60
N ASP A 444 -32.63 1.20 -5.69
CA ASP A 444 -31.40 1.58 -6.37
C ASP A 444 -31.52 2.99 -7.00
N ALA A 445 -32.75 3.40 -7.37
CA ALA A 445 -33.04 4.75 -7.88
C ALA A 445 -32.59 5.86 -6.91
N LEU A 446 -32.54 5.55 -5.61
CA LEU A 446 -32.15 6.50 -4.56
C LEU A 446 -30.65 6.84 -4.56
N PHE A 447 -29.83 6.03 -5.24
CA PHE A 447 -28.46 6.43 -5.61
C PHE A 447 -28.44 7.23 -6.91
N MET A 448 -29.20 6.78 -7.91
CA MET A 448 -29.07 7.24 -9.29
C MET A 448 -29.48 8.70 -9.45
N ALA A 449 -30.67 9.06 -8.96
CA ALA A 449 -31.28 10.36 -9.22
C ALA A 449 -31.11 11.39 -8.09
N PRO A 450 -31.45 11.11 -6.81
CA PRO A 450 -31.49 12.15 -5.77
C PRO A 450 -30.21 12.98 -5.61
N PRO A 451 -28.99 12.41 -5.65
CA PRO A 451 -27.76 13.19 -5.58
C PRO A 451 -27.63 14.22 -6.72
N VAL A 452 -28.14 13.90 -7.93
CA VAL A 452 -28.11 14.81 -9.08
C VAL A 452 -29.06 15.99 -8.87
N TRP A 453 -30.28 15.71 -8.38
CA TRP A 453 -31.28 16.75 -8.10
C TRP A 453 -30.84 17.69 -6.98
N ALA A 454 -30.33 17.13 -5.87
CA ALA A 454 -29.80 17.92 -4.75
C ALA A 454 -28.62 18.80 -5.18
N ARG A 455 -27.68 18.25 -5.97
CA ARG A 455 -26.54 19.01 -6.49
C ARG A 455 -26.96 20.10 -7.46
N LEU A 456 -27.92 19.83 -8.35
CA LEU A 456 -28.46 20.84 -9.26
C LEU A 456 -29.10 21.99 -8.50
N ALA A 457 -29.86 21.70 -7.43
CA ALA A 457 -30.45 22.73 -6.59
C ALA A 457 -29.39 23.59 -5.91
N LYS A 458 -28.35 22.99 -5.34
CA LYS A 458 -27.22 23.71 -4.73
C LYS A 458 -26.52 24.64 -5.74
N LEU A 459 -26.27 24.15 -6.95
CA LEU A 459 -25.56 24.90 -7.99
C LEU A 459 -26.39 26.05 -8.58
N THR A 460 -27.71 25.86 -8.71
CA THR A 460 -28.62 26.85 -9.30
C THR A 460 -29.25 27.80 -8.28
N GLY A 461 -29.33 27.38 -7.02
CA GLY A 461 -30.13 28.05 -5.99
C GLY A 461 -31.64 27.91 -6.18
N GLU A 462 -32.12 26.99 -7.02
CA GLU A 462 -33.55 26.81 -7.31
C GLU A 462 -34.18 25.69 -6.44
N ASP A 463 -34.98 26.06 -5.44
CA ASP A 463 -35.60 25.13 -4.47
C ASP A 463 -36.51 24.05 -5.11
N LYS A 464 -37.09 24.33 -6.28
CA LYS A 464 -37.98 23.40 -7.00
C LYS A 464 -37.36 22.02 -7.26
N TYR A 465 -36.03 21.95 -7.40
CA TYR A 465 -35.31 20.69 -7.60
C TYR A 465 -35.22 19.89 -6.30
N LEU A 466 -35.03 20.56 -5.15
CA LEU A 466 -35.06 19.92 -3.83
C LEU A 466 -36.47 19.44 -3.49
N GLU A 467 -37.49 20.24 -3.77
CA GLU A 467 -38.88 19.89 -3.48
C GLU A 467 -39.33 18.63 -4.23
N PHE A 468 -38.98 18.51 -5.52
CA PHE A 468 -39.26 17.32 -6.31
C PHE A 468 -38.50 16.10 -5.79
N MET A 469 -37.22 16.27 -5.47
CA MET A 469 -36.40 15.20 -4.91
C MET A 469 -36.96 14.70 -3.57
N ASP A 470 -37.32 15.60 -2.67
CA ASP A 470 -37.90 15.30 -1.37
C ASP A 470 -39.20 14.50 -1.50
N GLN A 471 -40.10 14.96 -2.37
CA GLN A 471 -41.37 14.29 -2.65
C GLN A 471 -41.18 12.86 -3.18
N GLU A 472 -40.32 12.68 -4.19
CA GLU A 472 -40.12 11.36 -4.80
C GLU A 472 -39.35 10.41 -3.86
N TYR A 473 -38.38 10.91 -3.08
CA TYR A 473 -37.67 10.10 -2.09
C TYR A 473 -38.63 9.59 -1.00
N HIS A 474 -39.49 10.47 -0.47
CA HIS A 474 -40.50 10.07 0.51
C HIS A 474 -41.46 9.03 -0.04
N ALA A 475 -41.88 9.14 -1.31
CA ALA A 475 -42.74 8.13 -1.93
C ALA A 475 -42.06 6.75 -2.00
N THR A 476 -40.76 6.70 -2.30
CA THR A 476 -39.98 5.46 -2.27
C THR A 476 -39.81 4.92 -0.85
N TYR A 477 -39.49 5.79 0.10
CA TYR A 477 -39.34 5.44 1.52
C TYR A 477 -40.63 4.84 2.08
N ASP A 478 -41.77 5.51 1.89
CA ASP A 478 -43.07 5.07 2.38
C ASP A 478 -43.48 3.70 1.83
N LEU A 479 -42.99 3.32 0.64
CA LEU A 479 -43.25 2.03 0.03
C LEU A 479 -42.25 0.96 0.47
N LEU A 480 -40.95 1.24 0.44
CA LEU A 480 -39.89 0.21 0.44
C LEU A 480 -39.11 0.11 1.76
N TRP A 481 -39.26 1.04 2.69
CA TRP A 481 -38.58 0.98 4.00
C TRP A 481 -39.27 -0.02 4.94
N SER A 482 -38.49 -0.96 5.48
CA SER A 482 -38.91 -1.80 6.61
C SER A 482 -38.55 -1.11 7.91
N GLU A 483 -39.56 -0.64 8.66
CA GLU A 483 -39.37 -0.09 10.02
C GLU A 483 -38.89 -1.14 11.02
N GLU A 484 -39.20 -2.42 10.78
CA GLU A 484 -38.78 -3.54 11.63
C GLU A 484 -37.31 -3.87 11.40
N ASP A 485 -36.90 -4.00 10.13
CA ASP A 485 -35.56 -4.44 9.78
C ASP A 485 -34.55 -3.31 9.65
N GLN A 486 -35.03 -2.09 9.46
CA GLN A 486 -34.26 -0.89 9.13
C GLN A 486 -33.46 -1.06 7.83
N LEU A 487 -34.11 -1.64 6.82
CA LEU A 487 -33.57 -1.93 5.49
C LEU A 487 -34.62 -1.65 4.42
N PHE A 488 -34.16 -1.45 3.18
CA PHE A 488 -35.02 -1.27 2.01
C PHE A 488 -35.20 -2.57 1.24
N TRP A 489 -36.46 -2.96 0.99
CA TRP A 489 -36.76 -3.91 -0.07
C TRP A 489 -36.35 -3.30 -1.42
N ARG A 490 -35.90 -4.15 -2.34
CA ARG A 490 -35.48 -3.70 -3.67
C ARG A 490 -36.63 -3.01 -4.41
N ASP A 491 -37.80 -3.64 -4.42
CA ASP A 491 -39.04 -3.19 -5.05
C ASP A 491 -40.22 -3.95 -4.41
N SER A 492 -41.47 -3.57 -4.70
CA SER A 492 -42.65 -4.17 -4.04
C SER A 492 -42.85 -5.66 -4.34
N SER A 493 -42.18 -6.24 -5.36
CA SER A 493 -42.27 -7.68 -5.62
C SER A 493 -41.55 -8.54 -4.56
N TYR A 494 -40.76 -7.93 -3.68
CA TYR A 494 -40.01 -8.59 -2.63
C TYR A 494 -40.78 -8.75 -1.31
N PHE A 495 -41.90 -8.07 -1.11
CA PHE A 495 -42.64 -8.07 0.18
C PHE A 495 -43.15 -9.44 0.64
N THR A 496 -43.20 -10.43 -0.25
CA THR A 496 -43.66 -11.78 0.07
C THR A 496 -42.61 -12.84 -0.22
N GLN A 497 -41.34 -12.43 -0.41
CA GLN A 497 -40.23 -13.35 -0.68
C GLN A 497 -39.38 -13.50 0.57
N GLU A 498 -39.02 -14.75 0.87
CA GLU A 498 -38.25 -15.10 2.07
C GLU A 498 -36.92 -15.75 1.67
N GLU A 499 -35.91 -15.47 2.47
CA GLU A 499 -34.65 -16.18 2.52
C GLU A 499 -34.88 -17.66 2.90
N LYS A 500 -33.88 -18.52 2.66
CA LYS A 500 -33.98 -19.95 3.04
C LYS A 500 -34.21 -20.19 4.54
N ASN A 501 -33.82 -19.23 5.38
CA ASN A 501 -34.00 -19.25 6.83
C ASN A 501 -35.32 -18.63 7.29
N GLY A 502 -36.15 -18.12 6.38
CA GLY A 502 -37.46 -17.52 6.68
C GLY A 502 -37.43 -16.02 7.00
N GLU A 503 -36.27 -15.36 6.91
CA GLU A 503 -36.15 -13.89 7.01
C GLU A 503 -36.55 -13.21 5.69
N ASP A 504 -36.86 -11.92 5.72
CA ASP A 504 -37.13 -11.14 4.52
C ASP A 504 -35.87 -10.95 3.65
N ILE A 505 -36.06 -10.91 2.32
CA ILE A 505 -34.95 -10.70 1.38
C ILE A 505 -34.64 -9.20 1.23
N PHE A 506 -33.56 -8.77 1.88
CA PHE A 506 -32.95 -7.45 1.66
C PHE A 506 -31.64 -7.57 0.89
N TRP A 507 -31.58 -6.96 -0.29
CA TRP A 507 -30.40 -7.06 -1.14
C TRP A 507 -29.27 -6.13 -0.64
N SER A 508 -28.08 -6.69 -0.44
CA SER A 508 -26.86 -5.98 -0.05
C SER A 508 -26.56 -4.81 -0.97
N ARG A 509 -26.47 -5.05 -2.28
CA ARG A 509 -26.22 -3.97 -3.25
C ARG A 509 -27.37 -2.96 -3.29
N GLY A 510 -28.63 -3.40 -3.23
CA GLY A 510 -29.81 -2.50 -3.17
C GLY A 510 -29.75 -1.52 -1.99
N ASN A 511 -29.44 -2.02 -0.80
CA ASN A 511 -29.24 -1.18 0.39
C ASN A 511 -27.94 -0.38 0.34
N GLY A 512 -26.90 -0.92 -0.30
CA GLY A 512 -25.66 -0.20 -0.59
C GLY A 512 -25.90 1.03 -1.46
N TRP A 513 -26.77 0.94 -2.46
CA TRP A 513 -27.18 2.09 -3.28
C TRP A 513 -27.81 3.19 -2.44
N VAL A 514 -28.81 2.85 -1.63
CA VAL A 514 -29.47 3.85 -0.77
C VAL A 514 -28.48 4.50 0.19
N PHE A 515 -27.66 3.68 0.86
CA PHE A 515 -26.72 4.16 1.86
C PHE A 515 -25.59 5.03 1.28
N GLY A 516 -25.01 4.61 0.15
CA GLY A 516 -24.03 5.40 -0.60
C GLY A 516 -24.66 6.67 -1.22
N GLY A 517 -25.91 6.58 -1.69
CA GLY A 517 -26.66 7.71 -2.24
C GLY A 517 -26.89 8.80 -1.19
N LEU A 518 -27.26 8.40 0.03
CA LEU A 518 -27.38 9.31 1.18
C LEU A 518 -26.04 10.01 1.47
N ALA A 519 -24.93 9.26 1.49
CA ALA A 519 -23.60 9.83 1.73
C ALA A 519 -23.18 10.86 0.65
N LEU A 520 -23.54 10.63 -0.62
CA LEU A 520 -23.27 11.57 -1.72
C LEU A 520 -24.25 12.77 -1.75
N MET A 521 -25.47 12.60 -1.26
CA MET A 521 -26.54 13.60 -1.34
C MET A 521 -26.54 14.57 -0.15
N ILE A 522 -26.39 14.07 1.08
CA ILE A 522 -26.47 14.88 2.32
C ILE A 522 -25.52 16.09 2.31
N PRO A 523 -24.29 16.03 1.78
CA PRO A 523 -23.40 17.19 1.66
C PRO A 523 -23.95 18.32 0.79
N ASP A 524 -24.84 18.01 -0.16
CA ASP A 524 -25.42 18.98 -1.09
C ASP A 524 -26.75 19.58 -0.59
N LEU A 525 -27.32 19.04 0.49
CA LEU A 525 -28.52 19.59 1.13
C LEU A 525 -28.18 20.85 1.96
N PRO A 526 -28.99 21.93 1.89
CA PRO A 526 -28.75 23.11 2.73
C PRO A 526 -28.80 22.76 4.23
N LYS A 527 -27.82 23.24 5.00
CA LYS A 527 -27.65 22.87 6.41
C LYS A 527 -28.84 23.25 7.30
N ASP A 528 -29.57 24.28 6.92
CA ASP A 528 -30.74 24.83 7.60
C ASP A 528 -32.08 24.43 6.95
N TRP A 529 -32.06 23.61 5.90
CA TRP A 529 -33.28 23.10 5.27
C TRP A 529 -33.96 22.07 6.18
N LYS A 530 -35.26 22.28 6.43
CA LYS A 530 -36.05 21.49 7.39
C LYS A 530 -36.09 19.99 7.06
N GLY A 531 -36.08 19.62 5.77
CA GLY A 531 -36.10 18.22 5.33
C GLY A 531 -34.79 17.46 5.59
N ARG A 532 -33.67 18.16 5.84
CA ARG A 532 -32.35 17.53 5.96
C ARG A 532 -32.26 16.50 7.11
N GLU A 533 -32.97 16.73 8.21
CA GLU A 533 -32.91 15.86 9.39
C GLU A 533 -33.42 14.44 9.09
N PHE A 534 -34.47 14.30 8.27
CA PHE A 534 -34.99 13.01 7.83
C PHE A 534 -33.90 12.12 7.20
N TYR A 535 -33.12 12.67 6.27
CA TYR A 535 -32.07 11.93 5.58
C TYR A 535 -30.90 11.56 6.50
N VAL A 536 -30.56 12.44 7.44
CA VAL A 536 -29.50 12.17 8.42
C VAL A 536 -29.92 11.06 9.38
N ASP A 537 -31.18 11.05 9.82
CA ASP A 537 -31.70 10.03 10.71
C ASP A 537 -31.83 8.68 10.00
N LEU A 538 -32.38 8.65 8.79
CA LEU A 538 -32.43 7.45 7.94
C LEU A 538 -31.03 6.86 7.72
N TYR A 539 -30.05 7.71 7.38
CA TYR A 539 -28.66 7.29 7.23
C TYR A 539 -28.12 6.62 8.51
N LYS A 540 -28.37 7.21 9.69
CA LYS A 540 -27.89 6.66 10.97
C LYS A 540 -28.56 5.35 11.33
N GLU A 541 -29.85 5.19 11.06
CA GLU A 541 -30.59 3.95 11.29
C GLU A 541 -30.03 2.82 10.42
N MET A 542 -29.84 3.07 9.13
CA MET A 542 -29.19 2.12 8.23
C MET A 542 -27.77 1.78 8.69
N ALA A 543 -26.96 2.78 9.08
CA ALA A 543 -25.60 2.54 9.57
C ALA A 543 -25.57 1.65 10.82
N ALA A 544 -26.51 1.86 11.75
CA ALA A 544 -26.65 1.03 12.94
C ALA A 544 -26.99 -0.43 12.58
N LYS A 545 -27.95 -0.64 11.67
CA LYS A 545 -28.32 -1.99 11.19
C LYS A 545 -27.17 -2.67 10.45
N VAL A 546 -26.59 -2.01 9.44
CA VAL A 546 -25.49 -2.53 8.60
C VAL A 546 -24.34 -3.04 9.45
N LYS A 547 -23.95 -2.30 10.50
CA LYS A 547 -22.92 -2.74 11.45
C LYS A 547 -23.24 -4.09 12.10
N THR A 548 -24.49 -4.33 12.50
CA THR A 548 -24.89 -5.54 13.24
C THR A 548 -24.92 -6.80 12.39
N ILE A 549 -25.03 -6.66 11.07
CA ILE A 549 -25.19 -7.76 10.12
C ILE A 549 -23.93 -8.01 9.28
N GLN A 550 -22.80 -7.36 9.60
CA GLN A 550 -21.51 -7.65 8.96
C GLN A 550 -21.08 -9.09 9.29
N ARG A 551 -20.62 -9.82 8.28
CA ARG A 551 -20.13 -11.20 8.44
C ARG A 551 -18.81 -11.23 9.21
N GLU A 552 -18.47 -12.44 9.67
CA GLU A 552 -17.19 -12.70 10.31
C GLU A 552 -15.99 -12.45 9.39
N ASP A 553 -16.13 -12.65 8.07
CA ASP A 553 -15.10 -12.35 7.07
C ASP A 553 -14.96 -10.86 6.73
N GLY A 554 -15.82 -9.99 7.27
CA GLY A 554 -15.80 -8.54 7.01
C GLY A 554 -16.71 -8.08 5.87
N THR A 555 -17.26 -9.01 5.08
CA THR A 555 -18.19 -8.70 3.99
C THR A 555 -19.65 -8.66 4.45
N TRP A 556 -20.55 -8.25 3.57
CA TRP A 556 -22.00 -8.43 3.73
C TRP A 556 -22.51 -9.49 2.75
N SER A 557 -23.42 -10.36 3.22
CA SER A 557 -24.04 -11.38 2.36
C SER A 557 -24.94 -10.73 1.32
N MET A 558 -25.03 -11.30 0.11
CA MET A 558 -25.88 -10.78 -0.98
C MET A 558 -27.32 -10.56 -0.52
N GLY A 559 -27.95 -11.56 0.08
CA GLY A 559 -29.11 -11.37 0.93
C GLY A 559 -28.63 -11.07 2.34
N LEU A 560 -28.89 -9.85 2.82
CA LEU A 560 -28.32 -9.31 4.05
C LEU A 560 -28.66 -10.16 5.29
N LEU A 561 -29.84 -10.79 5.30
CA LEU A 561 -30.34 -11.60 6.40
C LEU A 561 -30.21 -13.12 6.14
N GLY A 562 -29.80 -13.54 4.94
CA GLY A 562 -29.63 -14.97 4.58
C GLY A 562 -28.32 -15.61 5.08
N GLY A 563 -27.37 -14.82 5.56
CA GLY A 563 -26.11 -15.29 6.15
C GLY A 563 -25.21 -16.08 5.18
N ARG A 564 -24.20 -16.78 5.73
CA ARG A 564 -23.25 -17.62 4.94
C ARG A 564 -23.86 -18.90 4.39
N GLU A 565 -24.89 -19.41 5.06
CA GLU A 565 -25.58 -20.64 4.63
C GLU A 565 -26.40 -20.40 3.36
N GLY A 566 -27.06 -19.23 3.26
CA GLY A 566 -27.74 -18.80 2.05
C GLY A 566 -26.75 -18.41 0.94
N TYR A 567 -25.69 -17.67 1.30
CA TYR A 567 -24.74 -17.04 0.37
C TYR A 567 -23.28 -17.33 0.79
N PRO A 568 -22.71 -18.49 0.39
CA PRO A 568 -21.35 -18.86 0.78
C PRO A 568 -20.28 -17.95 0.15
N GLU A 569 -20.50 -17.54 -1.11
CA GLU A 569 -19.62 -16.60 -1.81
C GLU A 569 -19.69 -15.19 -1.19
N VAL A 570 -18.59 -14.45 -1.31
CA VAL A 570 -18.51 -13.05 -0.86
C VAL A 570 -19.05 -12.11 -1.94
N GLU A 571 -19.49 -10.92 -1.54
CA GLU A 571 -20.00 -9.89 -2.45
C GLU A 571 -19.34 -8.54 -2.15
N THR A 572 -18.67 -7.96 -3.13
CA THR A 572 -17.79 -6.80 -2.90
C THR A 572 -18.42 -5.45 -3.19
N SER A 573 -19.40 -5.32 -4.08
CA SER A 573 -20.04 -4.03 -4.37
C SER A 573 -20.85 -3.48 -3.19
N GLY A 574 -21.74 -4.28 -2.59
CA GLY A 574 -22.47 -3.87 -1.38
C GLY A 574 -21.53 -3.62 -0.21
N THR A 575 -20.55 -4.52 0.00
CA THR A 575 -19.49 -4.32 0.99
C THR A 575 -18.73 -2.99 0.79
N ALA A 576 -18.42 -2.63 -0.45
CA ALA A 576 -17.76 -1.37 -0.77
C ALA A 576 -18.67 -0.15 -0.51
N PHE A 577 -19.96 -0.20 -0.89
CA PHE A 577 -20.91 0.88 -0.56
C PHE A 577 -21.08 1.10 0.94
N PHE A 578 -21.18 0.02 1.72
CA PHE A 578 -21.24 0.13 3.18
C PHE A 578 -19.95 0.70 3.75
N THR A 579 -18.79 0.25 3.26
CA THR A 579 -17.49 0.78 3.68
C THR A 579 -17.38 2.28 3.38
N PHE A 580 -17.75 2.71 2.17
CA PHE A 580 -17.83 4.10 1.76
C PHE A 580 -18.74 4.92 2.68
N GLY A 581 -20.00 4.50 2.82
CA GLY A 581 -20.97 5.25 3.61
C GLY A 581 -20.57 5.33 5.08
N LEU A 582 -20.03 4.27 5.67
CA LEU A 582 -19.57 4.25 7.07
C LEU A 582 -18.35 5.17 7.28
N ALA A 583 -17.35 5.10 6.40
CA ALA A 583 -16.16 5.96 6.46
C ALA A 583 -16.54 7.44 6.29
N TRP A 584 -17.43 7.75 5.32
CA TRP A 584 -17.99 9.08 5.14
C TRP A 584 -18.69 9.60 6.41
N GLY A 585 -19.48 8.75 7.07
CA GLY A 585 -20.19 9.12 8.30
C GLY A 585 -19.26 9.47 9.45
N VAL A 586 -18.14 8.76 9.58
CA VAL A 586 -17.09 9.07 10.55
C VAL A 586 -16.43 10.41 10.20
N ASN A 587 -16.03 10.61 8.94
CA ASN A 587 -15.40 11.84 8.47
C ASN A 587 -16.28 13.09 8.63
N ASN A 588 -17.60 12.93 8.57
CA ASN A 588 -18.57 14.01 8.72
C ASN A 588 -19.14 14.14 10.15
N GLY A 589 -18.60 13.40 11.12
CA GLY A 589 -19.01 13.46 12.53
C GLY A 589 -20.45 12.99 12.79
N LEU A 590 -21.03 12.22 11.87
CA LEU A 590 -22.37 11.62 12.01
C LEU A 590 -22.32 10.27 12.72
N LEU A 591 -21.21 9.55 12.62
CA LEU A 591 -20.96 8.26 13.27
C LEU A 591 -19.77 8.35 14.25
N ASN A 592 -19.83 7.59 15.33
CA ASN A 592 -18.74 7.53 16.31
C ASN A 592 -17.55 6.73 15.75
N LYS A 593 -16.37 7.37 15.67
CA LYS A 593 -15.16 6.75 15.14
C LYS A 593 -14.77 5.45 15.85
N GLU A 594 -14.73 5.45 17.19
CA GLU A 594 -14.29 4.28 17.97
C GLU A 594 -15.19 3.07 17.76
N GLU A 595 -16.48 3.31 17.55
CA GLU A 595 -17.49 2.29 17.33
C GLU A 595 -17.46 1.71 15.91
N TYR A 596 -17.24 2.55 14.89
CA TYR A 596 -17.38 2.14 13.49
C TYR A 596 -16.04 1.85 12.79
N ARG A 597 -14.90 2.35 13.28
CA ARG A 597 -13.58 2.08 12.70
C ARG A 597 -13.27 0.57 12.60
N PRO A 598 -13.51 -0.27 13.61
CA PRO A 598 -13.25 -1.72 13.49
C PRO A 598 -14.09 -2.38 12.38
N VAL A 599 -15.31 -1.89 12.14
CA VAL A 599 -16.23 -2.40 11.10
C VAL A 599 -15.70 -2.04 9.72
N ILE A 600 -15.29 -0.78 9.54
CA ILE A 600 -14.70 -0.25 8.29
C ILE A 600 -13.41 -0.98 7.97
N GLU A 601 -12.49 -1.10 8.93
CA GLU A 601 -11.21 -1.78 8.71
C GLU A 601 -11.38 -3.26 8.36
N LYS A 602 -12.34 -3.94 9.01
CA LYS A 602 -12.62 -5.34 8.71
C LYS A 602 -13.17 -5.51 7.29
N ALA A 603 -14.04 -4.60 6.86
CA ALA A 603 -14.53 -4.56 5.48
C ALA A 603 -13.42 -4.24 4.48
N TRP A 604 -12.55 -3.26 4.79
CA TRP A 604 -11.41 -2.92 3.94
C TRP A 604 -10.43 -4.08 3.76
N ARG A 605 -10.12 -4.82 4.83
CA ARG A 605 -9.29 -6.04 4.72
C ARG A 605 -9.93 -7.10 3.80
N ALA A 606 -11.25 -7.24 3.87
CA ALA A 606 -11.98 -8.15 2.97
C ALA A 606 -11.96 -7.68 1.51
N LEU A 607 -12.15 -6.38 1.28
CA LEU A 607 -12.06 -5.77 -0.05
C LEU A 607 -10.64 -5.90 -0.63
N LYS A 608 -9.60 -5.66 0.18
CA LYS A 608 -8.20 -5.89 -0.20
C LYS A 608 -7.97 -7.34 -0.65
N LEU A 609 -8.46 -8.32 0.11
CA LEU A 609 -8.39 -9.72 -0.29
C LEU A 609 -9.15 -10.04 -1.57
N ALA A 610 -10.08 -9.19 -2.02
CA ALA A 610 -10.82 -9.39 -3.27
C ALA A 610 -10.17 -8.71 -4.48
N VAL A 611 -9.16 -7.86 -4.28
CA VAL A 611 -8.36 -7.31 -5.38
C VAL A 611 -7.29 -8.36 -5.76
N ASN A 612 -7.17 -8.66 -7.05
CA ASN A 612 -6.09 -9.53 -7.53
C ASN A 612 -4.78 -8.73 -7.71
N HIS A 613 -3.66 -9.42 -7.89
CA HIS A 613 -2.34 -8.80 -8.08
C HIS A 613 -2.22 -7.84 -9.29
N GLU A 614 -3.17 -7.88 -10.25
CA GLU A 614 -3.23 -6.97 -11.40
C GLU A 614 -4.01 -5.68 -11.09
N GLY A 615 -4.86 -5.68 -10.05
CA GLY A 615 -5.72 -4.55 -9.68
C GLY A 615 -7.21 -4.76 -9.95
N MET A 616 -7.64 -5.89 -10.51
CA MET A 616 -9.07 -6.18 -10.69
C MET A 616 -9.74 -6.43 -9.34
N LEU A 617 -10.82 -5.71 -9.06
CA LEU A 617 -11.71 -6.02 -7.95
C LEU A 617 -12.63 -7.19 -8.31
N ALA A 618 -12.40 -8.37 -7.75
CA ALA A 618 -13.21 -9.55 -7.98
C ALA A 618 -14.47 -9.61 -7.09
N TYR A 619 -15.27 -10.66 -7.27
CA TYR A 619 -16.47 -10.98 -6.49
C TYR A 619 -17.56 -9.90 -6.53
N VAL A 620 -17.54 -9.05 -7.56
CA VAL A 620 -18.63 -8.13 -7.81
C VAL A 620 -19.80 -8.94 -8.36
N GLN A 621 -20.92 -8.98 -7.64
CA GLN A 621 -22.10 -9.71 -8.12
C GLN A 621 -22.55 -9.10 -9.46
N PRO A 622 -22.79 -9.88 -10.52
CA PRO A 622 -23.25 -9.38 -11.82
C PRO A 622 -24.59 -8.65 -11.74
N VAL A 623 -24.93 -7.94 -12.80
CA VAL A 623 -26.25 -7.32 -12.94
C VAL A 623 -27.32 -8.40 -12.90
N GLY A 624 -28.33 -8.18 -12.05
CA GLY A 624 -29.34 -9.17 -11.76
C GLY A 624 -30.55 -8.54 -11.11
N ALA A 625 -31.62 -9.32 -11.02
CA ALA A 625 -32.86 -8.90 -10.40
C ALA A 625 -33.04 -9.43 -8.98
N SER A 626 -32.08 -10.21 -8.44
CA SER A 626 -32.08 -10.80 -7.09
C SER A 626 -30.66 -11.14 -6.59
N PRO A 627 -30.47 -11.40 -5.28
CA PRO A 627 -29.25 -12.01 -4.74
C PRO A 627 -28.90 -13.33 -5.45
N GLY A 628 -27.62 -13.57 -5.77
CA GLY A 628 -27.24 -14.70 -6.64
C GLY A 628 -25.78 -15.13 -6.53
N ASP A 629 -25.01 -14.95 -7.61
CA ASP A 629 -23.65 -15.43 -7.77
C ASP A 629 -22.61 -14.30 -7.72
N SER A 630 -21.37 -14.62 -7.40
CA SER A 630 -20.20 -13.77 -7.61
C SER A 630 -19.00 -14.68 -7.91
N PHE A 631 -17.95 -14.12 -8.51
CA PHE A 631 -16.87 -14.93 -9.07
C PHE A 631 -15.49 -14.33 -8.76
N PRO A 632 -14.48 -15.17 -8.51
CA PRO A 632 -13.12 -14.73 -8.20
C PRO A 632 -12.36 -14.11 -9.38
N ASP A 633 -12.87 -14.28 -10.60
CA ASP A 633 -12.23 -13.93 -11.87
C ASP A 633 -13.05 -12.92 -12.70
N TYR A 634 -14.12 -12.36 -12.11
CA TYR A 634 -14.96 -11.37 -12.77
C TYR A 634 -15.27 -10.17 -11.89
N THR A 635 -15.59 -9.05 -12.54
CA THR A 635 -15.91 -7.77 -11.93
C THR A 635 -17.12 -7.10 -12.61
N GLU A 636 -17.54 -5.97 -12.04
CA GLU A 636 -18.47 -5.02 -12.67
C GLU A 636 -18.08 -3.59 -12.26
N VAL A 637 -18.22 -2.67 -13.20
CA VAL A 637 -17.75 -1.27 -13.10
C VAL A 637 -18.35 -0.50 -11.92
N TYR A 638 -19.60 -0.78 -11.54
CA TYR A 638 -20.24 -0.12 -10.41
C TYR A 638 -19.65 -0.57 -9.06
N GLY A 639 -19.17 -1.82 -8.96
CA GLY A 639 -18.47 -2.31 -7.77
C GLY A 639 -17.12 -1.64 -7.63
N VAL A 640 -16.43 -1.42 -8.75
CA VAL A 640 -15.20 -0.62 -8.78
C VAL A 640 -15.47 0.82 -8.35
N GLY A 641 -16.52 1.48 -8.87
CA GLY A 641 -16.92 2.81 -8.40
C GLY A 641 -17.14 2.88 -6.88
N ALA A 642 -17.86 1.92 -6.31
CA ALA A 642 -18.08 1.83 -4.87
C ALA A 642 -16.75 1.65 -4.09
N PHE A 643 -15.84 0.82 -4.60
CA PHE A 643 -14.52 0.59 -4.00
C PHE A 643 -13.67 1.86 -4.00
N LEU A 644 -13.64 2.60 -5.12
CA LEU A 644 -12.92 3.86 -5.23
C LEU A 644 -13.44 4.91 -4.25
N ALA A 645 -14.76 5.00 -4.08
CA ALA A 645 -15.36 5.87 -3.06
C ALA A 645 -14.98 5.44 -1.64
N ALA A 646 -14.98 4.13 -1.36
CA ALA A 646 -14.59 3.59 -0.06
C ALA A 646 -13.12 3.86 0.29
N GLY A 647 -12.21 3.60 -0.65
CA GLY A 647 -10.78 3.89 -0.50
C GLY A 647 -10.53 5.39 -0.29
N SER A 648 -11.25 6.25 -1.00
CA SER A 648 -11.15 7.71 -0.86
C SER A 648 -11.57 8.20 0.52
N GLU A 649 -12.68 7.72 1.06
CA GLU A 649 -13.13 8.12 2.41
C GLU A 649 -12.27 7.52 3.52
N LEU A 650 -11.79 6.28 3.36
CA LEU A 650 -10.85 5.69 4.30
C LEU A 650 -9.51 6.44 4.32
N TYR A 651 -9.01 6.85 3.15
CA TYR A 651 -7.83 7.72 3.04
C TYR A 651 -8.02 9.05 3.78
N LYS A 652 -9.15 9.73 3.56
CA LYS A 652 -9.49 10.99 4.28
C LYS A 652 -9.57 10.77 5.79
N MET A 653 -10.14 9.64 6.23
CA MET A 653 -10.22 9.28 7.65
C MET A 653 -8.82 9.18 8.23
N LEU A 654 -7.96 8.33 7.65
CA LEU A 654 -6.58 8.10 8.10
C LEU A 654 -5.72 9.37 8.06
N LYS A 655 -5.88 10.21 7.03
CA LYS A 655 -5.22 11.52 6.95
C LYS A 655 -5.64 12.43 8.11
N SER A 656 -6.94 12.50 8.42
CA SER A 656 -7.42 13.26 9.57
C SER A 656 -6.90 12.70 10.90
N GLU A 657 -6.78 11.38 11.06
CA GLU A 657 -6.18 10.79 12.26
C GLU A 657 -4.73 11.22 12.45
N ARG A 658 -3.93 11.14 11.38
CA ARG A 658 -2.53 11.61 11.35
C ARG A 658 -2.45 13.08 11.73
N ASP A 659 -3.25 13.93 11.10
CA ASP A 659 -3.19 15.37 11.30
C ASP A 659 -3.58 15.76 12.73
N ASN A 660 -4.57 15.06 13.32
CA ASN A 660 -4.96 15.21 14.72
C ASN A 660 -3.88 14.69 15.68
N ALA A 661 -3.22 13.58 15.35
CA ALA A 661 -2.13 13.03 16.16
C ALA A 661 -0.94 14.00 16.23
N ILE A 662 -0.58 14.64 15.11
CA ILE A 662 0.44 15.70 15.06
C ILE A 662 0.05 16.88 15.95
N THR A 663 -1.18 17.39 15.83
CA THR A 663 -1.67 18.52 16.66
C THR A 663 -1.71 18.19 18.15
N ALA A 664 -1.98 16.93 18.52
CA ALA A 664 -2.03 16.50 19.91
C ALA A 664 -0.66 16.17 20.51
N ALA A 665 0.37 15.96 19.68
CA ALA A 665 1.70 15.58 20.15
C ALA A 665 2.43 16.76 20.83
N SER A 666 3.25 16.44 21.83
CA SER A 666 4.09 17.41 22.53
C SER A 666 5.56 17.18 22.17
N PRO A 667 6.35 18.24 21.91
CA PRO A 667 7.77 18.09 21.61
C PRO A 667 8.53 17.41 22.76
N VAL A 668 9.43 16.48 22.40
CA VAL A 668 10.35 15.79 23.32
C VAL A 668 11.78 15.89 22.80
N THR A 669 12.74 15.96 23.71
CA THR A 669 14.16 15.85 23.34
C THR A 669 14.47 14.40 22.94
N MET A 670 14.89 14.23 21.69
CA MET A 670 15.20 12.93 21.09
C MET A 670 16.69 12.61 21.10
N MET A 671 17.54 13.64 21.16
CA MET A 671 19.00 13.50 21.30
C MET A 671 19.58 14.80 21.87
N GLU A 672 20.45 14.70 22.86
CA GLU A 672 21.14 15.86 23.45
C GLU A 672 22.44 16.20 22.70
N ASN A 673 22.81 17.49 22.70
CA ASN A 673 24.09 18.01 22.20
C ASN A 673 24.44 17.52 20.78
N THR A 674 23.68 17.96 19.79
CA THR A 674 23.78 17.47 18.41
C THR A 674 23.48 18.57 17.40
N GLY A 675 24.11 18.49 16.23
CA GLY A 675 23.89 19.38 15.09
C GLY A 675 23.99 18.61 13.77
N TRP A 676 23.19 19.03 12.78
CA TRP A 676 23.20 18.46 11.43
C TRP A 676 23.01 19.53 10.36
N CYS A 677 23.61 19.33 9.19
CA CYS A 677 23.36 20.11 7.99
C CYS A 677 22.30 19.45 7.08
N TRP A 678 21.57 20.27 6.32
CA TRP A 678 20.52 19.81 5.40
C TRP A 678 21.05 19.31 4.06
N PHE A 679 22.36 19.37 3.82
CA PHE A 679 23.00 18.80 2.63
C PHE A 679 23.34 17.30 2.79
N GLN A 680 22.88 16.67 3.85
CA GLN A 680 23.19 15.30 4.23
C GLN A 680 21.91 14.52 4.47
N ASP A 681 21.67 13.47 3.68
CA ASP A 681 20.53 12.58 3.86
C ASP A 681 20.79 11.11 3.52
N PRO A 682 20.09 10.18 4.18
CA PRO A 682 19.19 10.41 5.31
C PRO A 682 20.01 10.60 6.59
N ARG A 683 19.88 11.77 7.24
CA ARG A 683 20.53 12.08 8.54
C ARG A 683 19.82 11.48 9.74
N ALA A 684 18.62 10.93 9.52
CA ALA A 684 17.89 10.13 10.48
C ALA A 684 17.09 9.04 9.75
N ILE A 685 16.86 7.91 10.40
CA ILE A 685 16.09 6.78 9.86
C ILE A 685 15.28 6.10 10.96
N ILE A 686 14.09 5.59 10.64
CA ILE A 686 13.30 4.74 11.54
C ILE A 686 13.46 3.28 11.10
N GLN A 687 13.94 2.44 12.01
CA GLN A 687 14.05 0.99 11.78
C GLN A 687 13.76 0.25 13.09
N ASN A 688 12.95 -0.82 13.02
CA ASN A 688 12.62 -1.68 14.17
C ASN A 688 12.11 -0.90 15.40
N GLY A 689 11.25 0.10 15.18
CA GLY A 689 10.67 0.92 16.26
C GLY A 689 11.64 1.93 16.88
N LYS A 690 12.87 2.02 16.36
CA LYS A 690 13.89 2.97 16.81
C LYS A 690 14.07 4.07 15.76
N LEU A 691 14.07 5.31 16.23
CA LEU A 691 14.55 6.47 15.47
C LEU A 691 16.06 6.61 15.74
N VAL A 692 16.86 6.49 14.68
CA VAL A 692 18.32 6.63 14.71
C VAL A 692 18.68 7.98 14.11
N ILE A 693 19.40 8.82 14.86
CA ILE A 693 19.70 10.21 14.52
C ILE A 693 21.21 10.40 14.46
N GLY A 694 21.72 10.93 13.35
CA GLY A 694 23.13 11.28 13.18
C GLY A 694 23.34 12.75 13.53
N GLY A 695 24.46 13.05 14.18
CA GLY A 695 24.88 14.43 14.34
C GLY A 695 26.28 14.59 14.90
N VAL A 696 26.63 15.85 15.17
CA VAL A 696 27.92 16.25 15.73
C VAL A 696 27.69 17.08 16.98
N GLN A 697 28.50 16.84 18.01
CA GLN A 697 28.39 17.58 19.25
C GLN A 697 28.85 19.04 19.08
N GLY A 698 27.94 19.99 19.34
CA GLY A 698 28.25 21.43 19.29
C GLY A 698 29.06 21.89 20.49
N ASN A 699 28.73 21.37 21.67
CA ASN A 699 29.45 21.58 22.92
C ASN A 699 30.33 20.37 23.26
N GLY A 700 31.48 20.57 23.92
CA GLY A 700 32.41 19.48 24.26
C GLY A 700 33.59 19.35 23.30
N THR A 701 33.80 18.16 22.71
CA THR A 701 34.97 17.83 21.87
C THR A 701 34.70 17.76 20.37
N GLY A 702 33.44 17.92 19.93
CA GLY A 702 33.08 17.85 18.51
C GLY A 702 32.99 16.42 17.99
N ASP A 703 32.48 15.50 18.82
CA ASP A 703 32.37 14.08 18.47
C ASP A 703 31.29 13.86 17.39
N ALA A 704 31.56 12.97 16.44
CA ALA A 704 30.54 12.43 15.55
C ALA A 704 29.75 11.34 16.29
N VAL A 705 28.43 11.50 16.38
CA VAL A 705 27.56 10.72 17.28
C VAL A 705 26.31 10.21 16.58
N VAL A 706 25.76 9.13 17.14
CA VAL A 706 24.48 8.54 16.76
C VAL A 706 23.59 8.44 18.00
N GLY A 707 22.46 9.13 17.98
CA GLY A 707 21.41 9.01 19.00
C GLY A 707 20.40 7.93 18.62
N ILE A 708 19.89 7.21 19.62
CA ILE A 708 18.82 6.22 19.46
C ILE A 708 17.66 6.63 20.36
N PHE A 709 16.50 6.77 19.75
CA PHE A 709 15.26 7.11 20.41
C PHE A 709 14.23 6.01 20.19
N ASP A 710 13.58 5.55 21.25
CA ASP A 710 12.57 4.51 21.20
C ASP A 710 11.18 5.13 20.97
N LEU A 711 10.55 4.80 19.85
CA LEU A 711 9.28 5.44 19.42
C LEU A 711 8.07 4.97 20.25
N ASP A 712 8.18 3.86 20.97
CA ASP A 712 7.09 3.30 21.77
C ASP A 712 7.04 3.91 23.17
N SER A 713 8.18 3.95 23.84
CA SER A 713 8.34 4.60 25.13
C SER A 713 8.50 6.12 25.04
N GLN A 714 8.83 6.64 23.85
CA GLN A 714 9.21 8.03 23.61
C GLN A 714 10.35 8.49 24.54
N GLN A 715 11.37 7.64 24.70
CA GLN A 715 12.54 7.92 25.52
C GLN A 715 13.83 7.80 24.69
N VAL A 716 14.83 8.60 25.05
CA VAL A 716 16.20 8.41 24.56
C VAL A 716 16.72 7.10 25.13
N ASP A 717 17.11 6.19 24.24
CA ASP A 717 17.66 4.88 24.57
C ASP A 717 19.16 5.00 24.85
N SER A 718 19.92 5.54 23.88
CA SER A 718 21.36 5.72 23.99
C SER A 718 21.93 6.75 23.01
N THR A 719 23.20 7.09 23.21
CA THR A 719 24.00 7.87 22.26
C THR A 719 25.37 7.22 22.14
N SER A 720 25.76 6.88 20.91
CA SER A 720 27.02 6.23 20.59
C SER A 720 27.96 7.20 19.90
N VAL A 721 29.21 7.21 20.31
CA VAL A 721 30.28 7.96 19.65
C VAL A 721 30.84 7.12 18.50
N LEU A 722 30.72 7.63 17.27
CA LEU A 722 31.35 7.02 16.10
C LEU A 722 32.81 7.45 15.99
N HIS A 723 33.11 8.72 16.28
CA HIS A 723 34.46 9.28 16.16
C HIS A 723 34.67 10.40 17.20
N GLU A 724 35.59 10.17 18.13
CA GLU A 724 35.94 11.15 19.17
C GLU A 724 36.80 12.30 18.60
N ASN A 725 36.58 13.52 19.08
CA ASN A 725 37.32 14.72 18.65
C ASN A 725 37.29 14.89 17.12
N PHE A 726 36.11 14.73 16.51
CA PHE A 726 36.00 14.76 15.07
C PHE A 726 36.21 16.18 14.56
N ASP A 727 35.27 17.09 14.75
CA ASP A 727 35.39 18.54 14.56
C ASP A 727 34.07 19.21 14.95
N HIS A 728 34.09 20.42 15.51
CA HIS A 728 32.87 21.16 15.84
C HIS A 728 32.28 21.79 14.58
N ASP A 729 31.69 20.99 13.69
CA ASP A 729 31.07 21.44 12.44
C ASP A 729 29.82 20.60 12.14
N ASP A 730 28.65 21.23 12.08
CA ASP A 730 27.37 20.55 11.82
C ASP A 730 27.27 19.90 10.42
N HIS A 731 28.18 20.23 9.50
CA HIS A 731 28.32 19.63 8.18
C HIS A 731 28.97 18.24 8.21
N ASN A 732 29.44 17.80 9.37
CA ASN A 732 30.16 16.55 9.54
C ASN A 732 29.23 15.40 9.98
N SER A 733 27.91 15.62 9.96
CA SER A 733 26.90 14.67 10.43
C SER A 733 26.96 13.30 9.72
N PRO A 734 26.85 12.19 10.47
CA PRO A 734 26.57 10.86 9.91
C PRO A 734 25.23 10.79 9.18
N VAL A 735 25.20 10.05 8.08
CA VAL A 735 23.98 9.63 7.36
C VAL A 735 23.85 8.11 7.36
N PHE A 736 22.68 7.58 7.01
CA PHE A 736 22.38 6.15 7.17
C PHE A 736 21.89 5.45 5.91
N TYR A 737 22.04 4.13 5.88
CA TYR A 737 21.38 3.25 4.94
C TYR A 737 20.99 1.95 5.64
N ALA A 738 19.71 1.58 5.55
CA ALA A 738 19.19 0.31 6.05
C ALA A 738 19.67 -0.83 5.14
N ARG A 739 20.47 -1.75 5.70
CA ARG A 739 21.01 -2.88 4.94
C ARG A 739 20.03 -4.06 4.95
N PRO A 740 20.06 -4.94 3.93
CA PRO A 740 19.20 -6.12 3.87
C PRO A 740 19.38 -7.12 5.03
N ASP A 741 20.54 -7.09 5.70
CA ASP A 741 20.83 -7.93 6.87
C ASP A 741 20.27 -7.37 8.19
N GLY A 742 19.53 -6.25 8.12
CA GLY A 742 18.94 -5.56 9.26
C GLY A 742 19.89 -4.63 10.01
N SER A 743 21.16 -4.54 9.62
CA SER A 743 22.12 -3.55 10.15
C SER A 743 21.97 -2.19 9.47
N LEU A 744 22.61 -1.17 10.05
CA LEU A 744 22.73 0.16 9.46
C LEU A 744 24.16 0.39 8.99
N LEU A 745 24.31 0.87 7.76
CA LEU A 745 25.53 1.52 7.30
C LEU A 745 25.46 3.00 7.69
N THR A 746 26.57 3.57 8.18
CA THR A 746 26.72 5.02 8.32
C THR A 746 27.96 5.54 7.60
N VAL A 747 27.87 6.72 6.99
CA VAL A 747 28.97 7.39 6.29
C VAL A 747 29.04 8.87 6.69
N TYR A 748 30.25 9.40 6.92
CA TYR A 748 30.51 10.79 7.32
C TYR A 748 31.91 11.26 6.90
N ALA A 749 32.16 12.57 6.91
CA ALA A 749 33.46 13.16 6.65
C ALA A 749 33.60 14.56 7.26
N ARG A 750 34.83 15.05 7.39
CA ARG A 750 35.09 16.44 7.78
C ARG A 750 34.87 17.39 6.61
N HIS A 751 34.30 18.55 6.89
CA HIS A 751 33.84 19.53 5.90
C HIS A 751 34.96 20.08 5.00
N SER A 752 35.16 19.44 3.84
CA SER A 752 36.10 19.86 2.79
C SER A 752 37.58 19.96 3.24
N THR A 753 37.98 19.19 4.25
CA THR A 753 39.37 19.21 4.77
C THR A 753 40.16 17.94 4.49
N GLU A 754 39.49 16.82 4.19
CA GLU A 754 40.10 15.51 4.07
C GLU A 754 39.66 14.77 2.82
N ASN A 755 40.55 13.96 2.26
CA ASN A 755 40.34 13.24 1.01
C ASN A 755 39.84 11.80 1.25
N HIS A 756 39.02 11.60 2.27
CA HIS A 756 38.42 10.30 2.57
C HIS A 756 37.10 10.45 3.32
N HIS A 757 36.26 9.44 3.17
CA HIS A 757 35.04 9.26 3.93
C HIS A 757 35.29 8.25 5.04
N TYR A 758 34.63 8.41 6.17
CA TYR A 758 34.57 7.41 7.23
C TYR A 758 33.25 6.66 7.13
N TYR A 759 33.26 5.36 7.39
CA TYR A 759 32.04 4.58 7.47
C TYR A 759 32.16 3.43 8.47
N ARG A 760 31.00 3.06 9.04
CA ARG A 760 30.85 1.96 10.00
C ARG A 760 29.55 1.21 9.71
N ILE A 761 29.47 -0.04 10.16
CA ILE A 761 28.26 -0.86 10.06
C ILE A 761 27.86 -1.26 11.49
N SER A 762 26.58 -1.12 11.83
CA SER A 762 26.05 -1.48 13.14
C SER A 762 25.86 -3.00 13.28
N GLU A 763 25.60 -3.47 14.50
CA GLU A 763 24.92 -4.76 14.67
C GLU A 763 23.46 -4.64 14.22
N SER A 764 22.86 -5.73 13.74
CA SER A 764 21.46 -5.74 13.28
C SER A 764 20.45 -5.78 14.43
N SER A 765 20.87 -6.25 15.62
CA SER A 765 20.05 -6.30 16.83
C SER A 765 20.17 -5.07 17.72
N ASP A 766 21.19 -4.24 17.53
CA ASP A 766 21.49 -3.09 18.39
C ASP A 766 22.21 -1.99 17.61
N TYR A 767 21.50 -0.89 17.32
CA TYR A 767 22.04 0.26 16.58
C TYR A 767 23.00 1.13 17.40
N SER A 768 23.22 0.80 18.67
CA SER A 768 24.21 1.49 19.52
C SER A 768 25.61 0.90 19.35
N VAL A 769 25.72 -0.32 18.83
CA VAL A 769 26.98 -1.04 18.66
C VAL A 769 27.42 -0.95 17.20
N TRP A 770 28.58 -0.32 16.97
CA TRP A 770 29.15 -0.10 15.65
C TRP A 770 30.47 -0.84 15.48
N GLY A 771 30.64 -1.48 14.33
CA GLY A 771 31.87 -2.16 13.94
C GLY A 771 33.05 -1.20 13.71
N GLU A 772 34.14 -1.77 13.20
CA GLU A 772 35.37 -1.04 12.90
C GLU A 772 35.13 0.09 11.89
N GLU A 773 35.76 1.23 12.16
CA GLU A 773 35.80 2.37 11.23
C GLU A 773 36.62 2.03 10.00
N ARG A 774 36.02 2.23 8.84
CA ARG A 774 36.65 2.04 7.55
C ARG A 774 36.66 3.33 6.76
N GLN A 775 37.49 3.38 5.72
CA GLN A 775 37.64 4.57 4.89
C GLN A 775 37.34 4.31 3.42
N ILE A 776 36.75 5.30 2.77
CA ILE A 776 36.66 5.38 1.30
C ILE A 776 37.65 6.47 0.89
N SER A 777 38.65 6.13 0.07
CA SER A 777 39.62 7.12 -0.42
C SER A 777 39.02 7.96 -1.54
N ALA A 778 39.32 9.25 -1.55
CA ALA A 778 38.96 10.18 -2.61
C ALA A 778 40.22 10.92 -3.12
N SER A 779 40.14 11.47 -4.33
CA SER A 779 41.25 12.25 -4.91
C SER A 779 41.31 13.69 -4.40
N GLU A 780 40.18 14.21 -3.92
CA GLU A 780 39.99 15.59 -3.47
C GLU A 780 39.20 15.61 -2.16
N PRO A 781 39.19 16.74 -1.41
CA PRO A 781 38.47 16.83 -0.15
C PRO A 781 36.97 16.60 -0.32
N VAL A 782 36.35 15.90 0.64
CA VAL A 782 34.95 15.47 0.56
C VAL A 782 34.06 16.08 1.64
N THR A 783 32.77 16.25 1.37
CA THR A 783 31.76 16.67 2.36
C THR A 783 30.33 16.35 1.87
N TYR A 784 29.34 16.39 2.77
CA TYR A 784 27.90 16.27 2.46
C TYR A 784 27.49 14.89 1.91
N MET A 785 27.67 13.85 2.71
CA MET A 785 27.33 12.48 2.32
C MET A 785 25.82 12.29 2.15
N ASN A 786 25.41 11.57 1.12
CA ASN A 786 24.03 11.25 0.83
C ASN A 786 23.89 9.80 0.34
N LEU A 787 23.08 8.97 1.00
CA LEU A 787 22.96 7.54 0.69
C LEU A 787 21.61 7.19 0.08
N PHE A 788 21.63 6.63 -1.13
CA PHE A 788 20.41 6.16 -1.83
C PHE A 788 20.68 4.84 -2.54
N HIS A 789 19.80 3.86 -2.34
CA HIS A 789 19.88 2.56 -3.00
C HIS A 789 18.81 2.46 -4.07
N LEU A 790 19.21 2.04 -5.28
CA LEU A 790 18.29 1.76 -6.38
C LEU A 790 18.16 0.25 -6.54
N GLU A 791 16.97 -0.28 -6.29
CA GLU A 791 16.70 -1.73 -6.33
C GLU A 791 16.89 -2.35 -7.72
N LYS A 792 16.45 -1.67 -8.79
CA LYS A 792 16.58 -2.19 -10.16
C LYS A 792 18.05 -2.28 -10.61
N GLU A 793 18.92 -1.47 -10.02
CA GLU A 793 20.36 -1.47 -10.29
C GLU A 793 21.17 -2.33 -9.32
N ASP A 794 20.56 -2.80 -8.22
CA ASP A 794 21.23 -3.43 -7.06
C ASP A 794 22.46 -2.62 -6.62
N ARG A 795 22.26 -1.30 -6.47
CA ARG A 795 23.35 -0.33 -6.33
C ARG A 795 23.05 0.72 -5.29
N LEU A 796 23.96 0.84 -4.33
CA LEU A 796 23.99 1.91 -3.35
C LEU A 796 24.89 3.04 -3.86
N TYR A 797 24.38 4.27 -3.84
CA TYR A 797 25.11 5.49 -4.14
C TYR A 797 25.44 6.24 -2.87
N ASN A 798 26.69 6.71 -2.74
CA ASN A 798 27.05 7.77 -1.81
C ASN A 798 27.35 9.02 -2.64
N LEU A 799 26.43 9.99 -2.65
CA LEU A 799 26.56 11.28 -3.33
C LEU A 799 27.09 12.34 -2.36
N TYR A 800 28.03 13.15 -2.82
CA TYR A 800 28.76 14.08 -1.98
C TYR A 800 29.39 15.20 -2.82
N ARG A 801 29.97 16.19 -2.15
CA ARG A 801 30.83 17.19 -2.79
C ARG A 801 32.29 16.71 -2.76
N GLY A 802 32.91 16.63 -3.93
CA GLY A 802 34.27 16.09 -4.07
C GLY A 802 35.03 16.70 -5.23
N VAL A 803 35.06 16.01 -6.37
CA VAL A 803 35.83 16.38 -7.58
C VAL A 803 35.52 17.83 -7.98
N GLN A 804 36.56 18.66 -8.08
CA GLN A 804 36.49 20.08 -8.41
C GLN A 804 35.54 20.87 -7.49
N TRP A 805 35.35 20.42 -6.24
CA TRP A 805 34.40 20.99 -5.29
C TRP A 805 32.93 20.95 -5.76
N ASN A 806 32.63 20.02 -6.67
CA ASN A 806 31.32 19.84 -7.29
C ASN A 806 30.66 18.52 -6.82
N PRO A 807 29.34 18.34 -7.08
CA PRO A 807 28.64 17.07 -6.84
C PRO A 807 29.32 15.89 -7.53
N THR A 808 29.55 14.83 -6.76
CA THR A 808 30.32 13.63 -7.08
C THR A 808 29.62 12.44 -6.42
N PHE A 809 29.79 11.23 -6.94
CA PHE A 809 29.37 10.03 -6.20
C PHE A 809 30.41 8.91 -6.27
N VAL A 810 30.31 7.98 -5.32
CA VAL A 810 30.86 6.62 -5.42
C VAL A 810 29.68 5.65 -5.28
N SER A 811 29.85 4.42 -5.77
CA SER A 811 28.80 3.39 -5.65
C SER A 811 29.33 2.09 -5.07
N SER A 812 28.41 1.31 -4.51
CA SER A 812 28.64 -0.02 -3.96
C SER A 812 27.60 -0.98 -4.51
N THR A 813 28.02 -2.21 -4.82
CA THR A 813 27.16 -3.32 -5.25
C THR A 813 27.12 -4.44 -4.21
N ASP A 814 27.53 -4.14 -2.98
CA ASP A 814 27.57 -5.08 -1.86
C ASP A 814 27.10 -4.42 -0.56
N HIS A 815 26.15 -3.48 -0.69
CA HIS A 815 25.51 -2.75 0.40
C HIS A 815 26.48 -1.99 1.32
N GLY A 816 27.58 -1.47 0.75
CA GLY A 816 28.57 -0.63 1.44
C GLY A 816 29.72 -1.39 2.08
N ASN A 817 29.95 -2.66 1.73
CA ASN A 817 31.14 -3.39 2.17
C ASN A 817 32.39 -2.95 1.39
N THR A 818 32.23 -2.67 0.09
CA THR A 818 33.24 -2.12 -0.81
C THR A 818 32.66 -1.00 -1.67
N TRP A 819 33.54 -0.13 -2.16
CA TRP A 819 33.18 1.08 -2.90
C TRP A 819 33.99 1.19 -4.18
N GLY A 820 33.35 1.63 -5.26
CA GLY A 820 33.98 1.91 -6.54
C GLY A 820 34.68 3.27 -6.60
N ASP A 821 35.07 3.66 -7.80
CA ASP A 821 35.77 4.91 -8.06
C ASP A 821 34.84 6.14 -8.02
N ALA A 822 35.41 7.29 -7.66
CA ALA A 822 34.69 8.56 -7.65
C ALA A 822 34.31 8.99 -9.07
N THR A 823 33.05 9.40 -9.24
CA THR A 823 32.47 9.85 -10.50
C THR A 823 31.96 11.28 -10.34
N HIS A 824 32.48 12.21 -11.14
CA HIS A 824 32.03 13.62 -11.18
C HIS A 824 30.63 13.69 -11.78
N LEU A 825 29.64 14.18 -11.03
CA LEU A 825 28.22 14.11 -11.40
C LEU A 825 27.72 15.40 -12.07
N ILE A 826 27.95 16.55 -11.42
CA ILE A 826 27.55 17.87 -11.91
C ILE A 826 28.78 18.74 -12.02
N GLN A 827 28.92 19.49 -13.10
CA GLN A 827 30.04 20.39 -13.36
C GLN A 827 29.56 21.85 -13.38
N ASP A 828 30.28 22.73 -12.68
CA ASP A 828 30.02 24.18 -12.81
C ASP A 828 30.45 24.74 -14.18
N GLU A 829 29.78 25.82 -14.61
CA GLU A 829 30.04 26.45 -15.91
C GLU A 829 30.31 27.95 -15.84
N LEU A 830 30.28 28.51 -14.63
CA LEU A 830 30.49 29.93 -14.38
C LEU A 830 31.98 30.22 -14.18
N GLY A 831 32.40 31.46 -14.49
CA GLY A 831 33.81 31.84 -14.34
C GLY A 831 34.31 31.79 -12.89
N GLY A 832 35.53 31.30 -12.69
CA GLY A 832 36.16 31.16 -11.37
C GLY A 832 36.03 29.74 -10.81
N THR A 833 36.28 29.57 -9.52
CA THR A 833 35.99 28.31 -8.81
C THR A 833 34.60 28.41 -8.21
N GLN A 834 33.66 27.63 -8.70
CA GLN A 834 32.28 27.63 -8.24
C GLN A 834 31.92 26.31 -7.57
N ARG A 835 30.76 26.26 -6.90
CA ARG A 835 30.33 25.11 -6.12
C ARG A 835 28.82 24.93 -6.18
N PRO A 836 28.29 24.19 -7.17
CA PRO A 836 26.90 23.77 -7.21
C PRO A 836 26.52 23.07 -5.89
N TYR A 837 25.37 23.44 -5.33
CA TYR A 837 24.78 22.73 -4.19
C TYR A 837 23.65 21.86 -4.70
N ALA A 838 23.63 20.60 -4.26
CA ALA A 838 22.65 19.62 -4.71
C ALA A 838 21.86 19.05 -3.52
N ARG A 839 20.58 18.78 -3.77
CA ARG A 839 19.69 17.99 -2.92
C ARG A 839 19.17 16.83 -3.75
N TYR A 840 18.92 15.73 -3.07
CA TYR A 840 18.62 14.45 -3.71
C TYR A 840 17.35 13.86 -3.09
N ALA A 841 16.61 13.14 -3.92
CA ALA A 841 15.51 12.28 -3.52
C ALA A 841 15.56 11.00 -4.37
N SER A 842 15.02 9.90 -3.87
CA SER A 842 14.92 8.66 -4.63
C SER A 842 13.57 8.00 -4.41
N ASP A 843 13.10 7.32 -5.45
CA ASP A 843 11.96 6.40 -5.38
C ASP A 843 12.37 5.01 -4.83
N ASN A 844 13.68 4.81 -4.56
CA ASN A 844 14.33 3.56 -4.18
C ASN A 844 14.26 2.45 -5.24
N GLU A 845 13.63 2.68 -6.39
CA GLU A 845 13.52 1.71 -7.47
C GLU A 845 14.64 1.92 -8.50
N ASP A 846 14.63 3.06 -9.19
CA ASP A 846 15.52 3.33 -10.32
C ASP A 846 15.88 4.80 -10.53
N THR A 847 15.29 5.71 -9.76
CA THR A 847 15.49 7.14 -9.95
C THR A 847 16.14 7.80 -8.75
N ILE A 848 17.17 8.60 -9.00
CA ILE A 848 17.63 9.66 -8.10
C ILE A 848 17.28 11.00 -8.74
N GLY A 849 16.33 11.72 -8.17
CA GLY A 849 16.05 13.11 -8.52
C GLY A 849 17.12 14.04 -7.93
N ILE A 850 17.56 15.02 -8.71
CA ILE A 850 18.62 15.95 -8.32
C ILE A 850 18.14 17.40 -8.51
N SER A 851 18.02 18.13 -7.41
CA SER A 851 17.81 19.58 -7.41
C SER A 851 19.13 20.27 -7.15
N PHE A 852 19.55 21.23 -7.97
CA PHE A 852 20.84 21.91 -7.77
C PHE A 852 20.89 23.36 -8.22
N THR A 853 21.92 24.08 -7.77
CA THR A 853 22.19 25.49 -8.11
C THR A 853 23.45 25.66 -8.97
N ASP A 854 23.62 26.79 -9.65
CA ASP A 854 24.81 27.06 -10.47
C ASP A 854 26.10 27.22 -9.65
N ALA A 855 25.99 27.82 -8.47
CA ALA A 855 27.11 28.31 -7.68
C ALA A 855 26.75 28.46 -6.19
N HIS A 856 27.62 29.14 -5.44
CA HIS A 856 27.32 29.60 -4.10
C HIS A 856 26.49 30.90 -4.15
N PRO A 857 25.39 31.01 -3.39
CA PRO A 857 24.44 32.12 -3.50
C PRO A 857 24.94 33.46 -2.93
N ARG A 858 26.07 33.43 -2.21
CA ARG A 858 26.83 34.66 -1.89
C ARG A 858 27.51 35.26 -3.11
N ASP A 859 27.95 34.40 -4.02
CA ASP A 859 28.83 34.75 -5.13
C ASP A 859 28.03 35.01 -6.42
N TYR A 860 26.88 34.34 -6.57
CA TYR A 860 25.99 34.44 -7.73
C TYR A 860 24.51 34.43 -7.34
N GLY A 861 23.66 35.10 -8.12
CA GLY A 861 22.20 35.00 -7.96
C GLY A 861 21.70 33.69 -8.54
N ASN A 862 21.81 32.63 -7.74
CA ASN A 862 21.58 31.25 -8.18
C ASN A 862 20.20 31.05 -8.79
N SER A 863 20.19 30.35 -9.92
CA SER A 863 19.03 29.66 -10.44
C SER A 863 18.89 28.29 -9.75
N LEU A 864 17.73 27.66 -9.97
CA LEU A 864 17.43 26.31 -9.50
C LEU A 864 17.18 25.40 -10.69
N TYR A 865 17.80 24.22 -10.69
CA TYR A 865 17.71 23.24 -11.76
C TYR A 865 17.25 21.88 -11.23
N TYR A 866 16.73 21.08 -12.15
CA TYR A 866 16.35 19.69 -11.92
C TYR A 866 16.94 18.76 -13.00
N ALA A 867 17.32 17.56 -12.58
CA ALA A 867 17.48 16.40 -13.44
C ALA A 867 17.18 15.11 -12.67
N ALA A 868 16.60 14.11 -13.34
CA ALA A 868 16.53 12.74 -12.85
C ALA A 868 17.77 11.96 -13.31
N PHE A 869 18.30 11.08 -12.47
CA PHE A 869 19.44 10.21 -12.79
C PHE A 869 19.04 8.74 -12.67
N ARG A 870 19.24 7.98 -13.74
CA ARG A 870 18.90 6.54 -13.87
C ARG A 870 19.96 5.84 -14.71
N GLU A 871 20.50 4.72 -14.26
CA GLU A 871 21.46 3.88 -15.02
C GLU A 871 22.62 4.68 -15.68
N GLY A 872 23.15 5.70 -15.00
CA GLY A 872 24.23 6.53 -15.55
C GLY A 872 23.81 7.59 -16.58
N LYS A 873 22.51 7.86 -16.73
CA LYS A 873 21.94 8.85 -17.66
C LYS A 873 21.13 9.90 -16.90
N PHE A 874 21.08 11.10 -17.47
CA PHE A 874 20.27 12.21 -16.96
C PHE A 874 19.01 12.41 -17.81
N PHE A 875 17.90 12.72 -17.16
CA PHE A 875 16.61 12.97 -17.78
C PHE A 875 15.96 14.23 -17.20
N THR A 876 15.10 14.86 -17.99
CA THR A 876 14.18 15.93 -17.57
C THR A 876 13.03 15.36 -16.71
N ALA A 877 12.17 16.22 -16.15
CA ALA A 877 11.03 15.79 -15.34
C ALA A 877 10.00 14.97 -16.13
N ASN A 878 9.83 15.26 -17.42
CA ASN A 878 8.96 14.51 -18.34
C ASN A 878 9.62 13.22 -18.90
N GLY A 879 10.85 12.89 -18.50
CA GLY A 879 11.54 11.65 -18.88
C GLY A 879 12.33 11.72 -20.20
N ASP A 880 12.50 12.89 -20.81
CA ASP A 880 13.36 13.04 -21.98
C ASP A 880 14.84 12.91 -21.60
N LEU A 881 15.60 12.16 -22.41
CA LEU A 881 17.04 11.98 -22.20
C LEU A 881 17.78 13.32 -22.39
N ILE A 882 18.51 13.75 -21.36
CA ILE A 882 19.42 14.90 -21.43
C ILE A 882 20.78 14.45 -21.98
N LYS A 883 21.43 13.50 -21.31
CA LYS A 883 22.77 12.97 -21.69
C LYS A 883 23.15 11.70 -20.94
N GLU A 884 24.16 10.99 -21.44
CA GLU A 884 24.77 9.84 -20.77
C GLU A 884 26.13 10.20 -20.14
N LEU A 885 26.25 10.03 -18.82
CA LEU A 885 27.41 10.46 -18.02
C LEU A 885 28.73 9.83 -18.52
N SER A 886 28.71 8.53 -18.83
CA SER A 886 29.89 7.78 -19.24
C SER A 886 30.46 8.21 -20.60
N LYS A 887 29.61 8.78 -21.47
CA LYS A 887 29.96 9.20 -22.84
C LYS A 887 30.23 10.69 -22.94
N GLU A 888 29.47 11.49 -22.21
CA GLU A 888 29.38 12.95 -22.41
C GLU A 888 29.89 13.75 -21.20
N GLY A 889 30.25 13.08 -20.11
CA GLY A 889 30.77 13.70 -18.89
C GLY A 889 29.68 14.29 -17.98
N PRO A 890 30.09 14.98 -16.89
CA PRO A 890 29.18 15.51 -15.87
C PRO A 890 28.13 16.48 -16.45
N LEU A 891 26.96 16.53 -15.82
CA LEU A 891 25.86 17.43 -16.19
C LEU A 891 26.22 18.88 -15.88
N LYS A 892 25.93 19.81 -16.79
CA LYS A 892 26.08 21.26 -16.54
C LYS A 892 24.72 21.93 -16.31
N PRO A 893 24.65 23.04 -15.54
CA PRO A 893 23.38 23.73 -15.31
C PRO A 893 22.65 24.11 -16.61
N SER A 894 23.36 24.63 -17.63
CA SER A 894 22.78 24.97 -18.94
C SER A 894 22.21 23.79 -19.75
N GLU A 895 22.53 22.56 -19.37
CA GLU A 895 21.99 21.33 -19.98
C GLU A 895 20.76 20.81 -19.24
N ALA A 896 20.53 21.25 -18.00
CA ALA A 896 19.48 20.78 -17.12
C ALA A 896 18.21 21.64 -17.21
N GLU A 897 17.13 21.14 -16.62
CA GLU A 897 15.85 21.83 -16.62
C GLU A 897 15.87 22.98 -15.60
N GLN A 898 15.77 24.23 -16.07
CA GLN A 898 15.75 25.40 -15.19
C GLN A 898 14.35 25.61 -14.61
N ILE A 899 14.22 25.42 -13.30
CA ILE A 899 12.95 25.52 -12.57
C ILE A 899 12.68 26.94 -12.12
N PHE A 900 13.74 27.64 -11.69
CA PHE A 900 13.66 29.03 -11.25
C PHE A 900 14.86 29.81 -11.78
N ALA A 901 14.60 30.98 -12.37
CA ALA A 901 15.64 31.90 -12.82
C ALA A 901 16.05 32.86 -11.69
N GLY A 902 17.29 32.73 -11.23
CA GLY A 902 17.89 33.60 -10.21
C GLY A 902 18.08 35.05 -10.66
N GLY A 903 18.39 35.93 -9.72
CA GLY A 903 18.67 37.34 -10.01
C GLY A 903 20.03 37.60 -10.67
N GLU A 904 20.13 38.68 -11.44
CA GLU A 904 21.42 39.17 -11.92
C GLU A 904 22.18 39.87 -10.77
N GLY A 905 23.39 39.41 -10.45
CA GLY A 905 24.22 40.06 -9.43
C GLY A 905 25.54 39.36 -9.14
N ALA A 906 26.60 40.15 -8.97
CA ALA A 906 27.91 39.67 -8.51
C ALA A 906 28.00 39.69 -6.98
N PHE A 907 29.01 39.01 -6.42
CA PHE A 907 29.38 39.02 -5.00
C PHE A 907 29.23 40.40 -4.33
N ARG A 908 28.53 40.44 -3.19
CA ARG A 908 28.14 41.70 -2.49
C ARG A 908 28.81 41.88 -1.13
N GLY A 909 29.83 41.07 -0.83
CA GLY A 909 30.48 41.02 0.48
C GLY A 909 30.11 39.76 1.26
N MET A 910 30.71 39.60 2.44
CA MET A 910 30.50 38.42 3.28
C MET A 910 29.21 38.47 4.13
N GLU A 911 28.57 39.63 4.22
CA GLU A 911 27.36 39.83 5.06
C GLU A 911 26.06 39.91 4.25
N LEU A 912 26.16 39.73 2.92
CA LEU A 912 25.04 39.82 1.99
C LEU A 912 25.17 38.72 0.95
N SER A 913 24.03 38.18 0.52
CA SER A 913 23.96 37.32 -0.64
C SER A 913 23.55 38.07 -1.91
N ALA A 914 23.76 37.43 -3.06
CA ALA A 914 23.27 37.94 -4.33
C ALA A 914 21.75 38.06 -4.29
N ASN A 915 21.21 39.10 -4.92
CA ASN A 915 19.77 39.36 -4.86
C ASN A 915 19.00 38.28 -5.64
N LYS A 916 17.84 37.86 -5.11
CA LYS A 916 17.00 36.78 -5.68
C LYS A 916 17.80 35.50 -5.93
N SER A 917 18.63 35.11 -4.98
CA SER A 917 19.37 33.86 -5.07
C SER A 917 18.57 32.72 -4.48
N ALA A 918 18.32 31.67 -5.26
CA ALA A 918 17.68 30.45 -4.79
C ALA A 918 18.68 29.55 -4.04
N TRP A 919 18.20 28.82 -3.03
CA TRP A 919 18.96 27.79 -2.32
C TRP A 919 18.08 26.56 -2.07
N THR A 920 18.39 25.46 -2.77
CA THR A 920 17.71 24.18 -2.61
C THR A 920 17.79 23.69 -1.15
N SER A 921 16.66 23.26 -0.58
CA SER A 921 16.54 22.90 0.84
C SER A 921 16.03 21.46 1.02
N SER A 922 14.95 21.10 0.35
CA SER A 922 14.36 19.77 0.44
C SER A 922 13.87 19.32 -0.93
N MET A 923 13.87 18.00 -1.15
CA MET A 923 13.35 17.40 -2.36
C MET A 923 12.77 16.04 -2.02
N VAL A 924 11.64 15.71 -2.63
CA VAL A 924 10.97 14.40 -2.53
C VAL A 924 10.42 14.03 -3.91
N LEU A 925 10.22 12.75 -4.16
CA LEU A 925 9.46 12.24 -5.30
C LEU A 925 8.13 11.70 -4.76
N ASP A 926 7.01 11.99 -5.43
CA ASP A 926 5.71 11.41 -5.08
C ASP A 926 5.56 9.97 -5.59
N ASP A 927 4.41 9.36 -5.34
CA ASP A 927 4.11 7.98 -5.77
C ASP A 927 4.14 7.79 -7.31
N ASN A 928 4.05 8.87 -8.08
CA ASN A 928 4.15 8.86 -9.54
C ASN A 928 5.60 9.10 -10.03
N GLY A 929 6.55 9.27 -9.10
CA GLY A 929 7.93 9.66 -9.37
C GLY A 929 8.08 11.14 -9.74
N TYR A 930 7.05 11.95 -9.51
CA TYR A 930 7.08 13.38 -9.84
C TYR A 930 7.85 14.17 -8.78
N PRO A 931 8.76 15.06 -9.20
CA PRO A 931 9.59 15.82 -8.27
C PRO A 931 8.86 16.99 -7.61
N HIS A 932 9.07 17.13 -6.29
CA HIS A 932 8.71 18.30 -5.50
C HIS A 932 9.95 18.87 -4.82
N ILE A 933 10.25 20.15 -5.08
CA ILE A 933 11.46 20.83 -4.61
C ILE A 933 11.07 22.02 -3.74
N ALA A 934 11.48 22.00 -2.48
CA ALA A 934 11.37 23.16 -1.59
C ALA A 934 12.71 23.89 -1.50
N TYR A 935 12.66 25.21 -1.63
CA TYR A 935 13.85 26.05 -1.63
C TYR A 935 13.61 27.40 -0.97
N SER A 936 14.70 28.04 -0.55
CA SER A 936 14.67 29.40 -0.03
C SER A 936 15.08 30.40 -1.11
N LEU A 937 14.53 31.61 -1.05
CA LEU A 937 14.88 32.72 -1.92
C LEU A 937 15.30 33.92 -1.09
N TYR A 938 16.57 34.31 -1.24
CA TYR A 938 17.12 35.47 -0.55
C TYR A 938 16.73 36.78 -1.26
N LEU A 939 16.10 37.70 -0.52
CA LEU A 939 15.86 39.07 -0.98
C LEU A 939 16.77 40.07 -0.24
N LYS A 940 16.81 39.97 1.10
CA LYS A 940 17.68 40.74 2.00
C LYS A 940 17.76 40.04 3.36
N ASN A 941 18.73 40.43 4.20
CA ASN A 941 18.95 39.83 5.53
C ASN A 941 17.71 39.84 6.45
N SER A 942 16.77 40.76 6.26
CA SER A 942 15.55 40.83 7.07
C SER A 942 14.33 40.17 6.41
N ASP A 943 14.50 39.58 5.23
CA ASP A 943 13.37 39.13 4.41
C ASP A 943 13.77 38.07 3.37
N GLN A 944 13.43 36.83 3.68
CA GLN A 944 13.62 35.66 2.82
C GLN A 944 12.29 34.93 2.58
N ARG A 945 12.21 34.10 1.55
CA ARG A 945 10.99 33.35 1.17
C ARG A 945 11.24 31.86 1.13
N TYR A 946 10.22 31.09 1.47
CA TYR A 946 10.11 29.68 1.09
C TYR A 946 9.22 29.54 -0.12
N ARG A 947 9.71 28.72 -1.07
CA ARG A 947 9.02 28.40 -2.31
C ARG A 947 9.01 26.89 -2.51
N ILE A 948 7.98 26.41 -3.19
CA ILE A 948 7.86 25.01 -3.60
C ILE A 948 7.63 25.00 -5.11
N ALA A 949 8.44 24.22 -5.81
CA ALA A 949 8.24 23.86 -7.21
C ALA A 949 7.80 22.40 -7.28
N SER A 950 6.67 22.13 -7.93
CA SER A 950 6.13 20.77 -8.08
C SER A 950 5.84 20.47 -9.54
N TRP A 951 6.24 19.30 -10.01
CA TRP A 951 5.84 18.79 -11.33
C TRP A 951 4.52 18.02 -11.20
N ASP A 952 3.56 18.29 -12.09
CA ASP A 952 2.23 17.63 -12.07
C ASP A 952 2.06 16.56 -13.17
N GLY A 953 3.15 16.21 -13.86
CA GLY A 953 3.14 15.35 -15.04
C GLY A 953 3.14 16.14 -16.36
N GLN A 954 2.80 17.43 -16.34
CA GLN A 954 2.69 18.27 -17.54
C GLN A 954 3.52 19.55 -17.46
N GLN A 955 3.58 20.21 -16.30
CA GLN A 955 4.28 21.46 -16.09
C GLN A 955 4.77 21.63 -14.64
N TRP A 956 5.70 22.58 -14.45
CA TRP A 956 6.16 22.99 -13.12
C TRP A 956 5.28 24.08 -12.53
N HIS A 957 4.90 23.92 -11.27
CA HIS A 957 4.18 24.89 -10.44
C HIS A 957 5.10 25.46 -9.36
N ASP A 958 5.73 26.60 -9.64
CA ASP A 958 6.61 27.30 -8.70
C ASP A 958 5.87 28.42 -7.94
N ARG A 959 5.69 28.24 -6.63
CA ARG A 959 4.87 29.12 -5.79
C ARG A 959 5.58 29.55 -4.51
N GLU A 960 5.33 30.80 -4.09
CA GLU A 960 5.72 31.29 -2.77
C GLU A 960 4.72 30.76 -1.74
N VAL A 961 5.19 30.07 -0.70
CA VAL A 961 4.31 29.43 0.29
C VAL A 961 4.46 30.01 1.69
N ALA A 962 5.60 30.64 2.00
CA ALA A 962 5.84 31.25 3.30
C ALA A 962 6.92 32.34 3.31
N ARG A 963 6.83 33.21 4.30
CA ARG A 963 7.91 34.09 4.76
C ARG A 963 8.88 33.27 5.63
N ALA A 964 10.13 33.16 5.18
CA ALA A 964 11.19 32.49 5.94
C ALA A 964 11.76 33.38 7.07
N GLY A 965 11.57 34.69 6.95
CA GLY A 965 12.02 35.67 7.94
C GLY A 965 13.45 36.16 7.68
N GLU A 966 14.18 36.39 8.76
CA GLU A 966 15.54 36.95 8.72
C GLU A 966 16.58 35.88 8.34
N HIS A 967 17.81 36.31 8.06
CA HIS A 967 18.97 35.42 7.96
C HIS A 967 19.30 34.76 9.30
N LEU A 968 19.79 33.52 9.26
CA LEU A 968 20.17 32.77 10.47
C LEU A 968 21.39 33.40 11.18
N TYR A 969 22.41 33.82 10.42
CA TYR A 969 23.54 34.59 10.94
C TYR A 969 24.29 35.35 9.81
N PRO A 970 25.00 36.47 10.09
CA PRO A 970 25.46 37.41 9.06
C PRO A 970 26.38 36.84 7.97
N LYS A 971 27.32 35.95 8.31
CA LYS A 971 28.35 35.45 7.37
C LYS A 971 27.80 34.58 6.23
N GLU A 972 26.63 33.99 6.44
CA GLU A 972 25.91 33.20 5.44
C GLU A 972 24.46 33.71 5.35
N ALA A 973 24.32 34.93 4.82
CA ALA A 973 23.07 35.69 4.83
C ALA A 973 21.87 35.02 4.12
N SER A 974 22.08 34.00 3.28
CA SER A 974 21.01 33.20 2.68
C SER A 974 20.57 32.00 3.52
N TYR A 975 21.20 31.75 4.68
CA TYR A 975 20.76 30.68 5.57
C TYR A 975 19.46 31.12 6.25
N THR A 976 18.53 30.18 6.36
CA THR A 976 17.24 30.34 7.02
C THR A 976 17.06 29.23 8.06
N GLY A 977 15.90 29.17 8.72
CA GLY A 977 15.50 28.01 9.53
C GLY A 977 15.23 26.72 8.72
N LEU A 978 15.18 26.81 7.39
CA LEU A 978 14.84 25.78 6.40
C LEU A 978 13.36 25.36 6.31
N ILE A 979 13.07 24.70 5.19
CA ILE A 979 11.80 24.07 4.80
C ILE A 979 12.07 22.62 4.43
N THR A 980 11.18 21.70 4.82
CA THR A 980 11.21 20.28 4.46
C THR A 980 9.84 19.81 3.99
N LEU A 981 9.84 18.84 3.08
CA LEU A 981 8.65 18.17 2.52
C LEU A 981 8.61 16.75 3.10
N ASP A 982 7.41 16.23 3.38
CA ASP A 982 7.23 14.84 3.81
C ASP A 982 7.48 13.89 2.62
N PRO A 983 8.44 12.95 2.71
CA PRO A 983 8.72 11.99 1.65
C PRO A 983 7.54 11.11 1.25
N SER A 984 6.57 10.91 2.15
CA SER A 984 5.36 10.10 1.87
C SER A 984 4.16 10.93 1.41
N ASP A 985 4.16 12.24 1.65
CA ASP A 985 3.06 13.14 1.31
C ASP A 985 3.61 14.54 1.05
N PRO A 986 4.06 14.86 -0.18
CA PRO A 986 4.69 16.15 -0.47
C PRO A 986 3.83 17.38 -0.18
N SER A 987 2.52 17.21 0.06
CA SER A 987 1.63 18.28 0.53
C SER A 987 1.86 18.63 2.00
N HIS A 988 2.36 17.71 2.82
CA HIS A 988 2.71 17.96 4.21
C HIS A 988 4.10 18.62 4.30
N VAL A 989 4.12 19.88 4.75
CA VAL A 989 5.29 20.74 4.73
C VAL A 989 5.59 21.25 6.13
N VAL A 990 6.86 21.23 6.52
CA VAL A 990 7.34 21.78 7.79
C VAL A 990 8.42 22.85 7.52
N ILE A 991 8.29 24.01 8.17
CA ILE A 991 9.21 25.14 8.04
C ILE A 991 9.70 25.59 9.41
N ALA A 992 10.82 26.32 9.43
CA ALA A 992 11.18 27.15 10.56
C ALA A 992 11.25 28.63 10.15
N SER A 993 10.56 29.50 10.89
CA SER A 993 10.49 30.94 10.63
C SER A 993 10.53 31.74 11.92
N ASN A 994 11.22 32.89 11.92
CA ASN A 994 11.24 33.84 13.05
C ASN A 994 10.26 35.02 12.88
N VAL A 995 9.41 34.93 11.85
CA VAL A 995 8.29 35.82 11.58
C VAL A 995 7.03 34.99 11.41
N ASN A 996 5.86 35.63 11.42
CA ASN A 996 4.63 34.95 11.00
C ASN A 996 4.79 34.49 9.53
N PRO A 997 4.65 33.18 9.21
CA PRO A 997 4.88 32.66 7.87
C PRO A 997 3.97 33.23 6.79
N HIS A 998 2.77 33.70 7.14
CA HIS A 998 1.81 34.29 6.21
C HIS A 998 2.07 35.80 6.04
N THR A 999 2.10 36.57 7.14
CA THR A 999 2.15 38.03 7.09
C THR A 999 3.57 38.61 7.05
N GLY A 1000 4.55 37.90 7.59
CA GLY A 1000 5.91 38.41 7.82
C GLY A 1000 6.05 39.32 9.05
N GLU A 1001 5.00 39.41 9.88
CA GLU A 1001 5.07 40.15 11.14
C GLU A 1001 6.10 39.52 12.09
N LYS A 1002 6.91 40.37 12.72
CA LYS A 1002 7.99 39.93 13.63
C LYS A 1002 7.42 39.30 14.90
N GLN A 1003 8.01 38.16 15.31
CA GLN A 1003 7.62 37.43 16.52
C GLN A 1003 8.69 37.55 17.62
N SER A 1004 8.92 36.49 18.42
CA SER A 1004 9.85 36.42 19.56
C SER A 1004 11.31 36.74 19.22
N GLY A 1005 11.68 36.71 17.93
CA GLY A 1005 13.03 36.96 17.42
C GLY A 1005 13.80 35.69 17.08
N ASN A 1006 13.45 34.56 17.71
CA ASN A 1006 13.99 33.23 17.42
C ASN A 1006 13.17 32.50 16.36
N PHE A 1007 13.79 31.55 15.65
CA PHE A 1007 13.08 30.68 14.72
C PHE A 1007 12.16 29.71 15.46
N GLN A 1008 10.96 29.52 14.92
CA GLN A 1008 9.93 28.61 15.44
C GLN A 1008 9.47 27.68 14.32
N VAL A 1009 9.09 26.44 14.67
CA VAL A 1009 8.71 25.41 13.69
C VAL A 1009 7.21 25.44 13.46
N TYR A 1010 6.82 25.38 12.19
CA TYR A 1010 5.43 25.37 11.74
C TYR A 1010 5.19 24.25 10.74
N ARG A 1011 3.96 23.74 10.67
CA ARG A 1011 3.51 22.83 9.62
C ARG A 1011 2.32 23.39 8.85
N ALA A 1012 2.11 22.87 7.65
CA ALA A 1012 0.89 23.05 6.86
C ALA A 1012 0.70 21.85 5.92
N ASN A 1013 -0.55 21.65 5.46
CA ASN A 1013 -0.83 20.89 4.26
C ASN A 1013 -1.01 21.89 3.11
N ILE A 1014 -0.25 21.76 2.03
CA ILE A 1014 -0.17 22.71 0.92
C ILE A 1014 -0.53 21.98 -0.38
N ALA A 1015 -1.67 22.34 -0.98
CA ALA A 1015 -2.11 21.84 -2.27
C ALA A 1015 -1.29 22.43 -3.43
N LEU A 1016 -1.58 22.01 -4.66
CA LEU A 1016 -0.85 22.47 -5.85
C LEU A 1016 -1.23 23.92 -6.19
N GLU A 1017 -2.49 24.27 -5.98
CA GLU A 1017 -3.10 25.57 -6.18
C GLU A 1017 -2.83 26.57 -5.04
N ASP A 1018 -2.29 26.11 -3.91
CA ASP A 1018 -2.02 26.96 -2.76
C ASP A 1018 -0.82 27.88 -2.96
N ASP A 1019 -0.95 29.10 -2.45
CA ASP A 1019 0.14 30.06 -2.32
C ASP A 1019 0.13 30.70 -0.93
N ILE A 1020 1.07 31.61 -0.69
CA ILE A 1020 1.21 32.29 0.61
C ILE A 1020 -0.10 32.90 1.13
N SER A 1021 -1.07 33.23 0.28
CA SER A 1021 -2.36 33.80 0.68
C SER A 1021 -3.40 32.78 1.17
N THR A 1022 -3.24 31.50 0.83
CA THR A 1022 -4.18 30.43 1.20
C THR A 1022 -3.62 29.46 2.24
N VAL A 1023 -2.30 29.39 2.38
CA VAL A 1023 -1.65 28.47 3.34
C VAL A 1023 -1.89 28.91 4.78
N GLU A 1024 -2.48 28.02 5.57
CA GLU A 1024 -2.69 28.15 7.01
C GLU A 1024 -1.61 27.37 7.78
N TRP A 1025 -0.83 28.08 8.60
CA TRP A 1025 0.33 27.53 9.32
C TRP A 1025 0.00 27.24 10.79
N GLU A 1026 0.31 26.03 11.25
CA GLU A 1026 0.19 25.61 12.64
C GLU A 1026 1.59 25.53 13.29
N LYS A 1027 1.77 26.16 14.45
CA LYS A 1027 3.04 26.13 15.19
C LYS A 1027 3.21 24.80 15.94
N LEU A 1028 4.37 24.17 15.79
CA LEU A 1028 4.73 22.90 16.45
C LEU A 1028 5.70 23.09 17.63
N SER A 1029 6.62 24.04 17.56
CA SER A 1029 7.58 24.28 18.65
C SER A 1029 6.90 24.96 19.85
N ASP A 1030 7.28 24.56 21.06
CA ASP A 1030 6.73 25.08 22.32
C ASP A 1030 7.70 26.03 23.05
N ASN A 1031 9.01 25.86 22.86
CA ASN A 1031 10.04 26.72 23.46
C ASN A 1031 10.39 27.92 22.56
N GLU A 1032 9.92 29.10 22.97
CA GLU A 1032 10.17 30.37 22.28
C GLU A 1032 11.51 31.02 22.62
N GLU A 1033 12.18 30.57 23.68
CA GLU A 1033 13.47 31.12 24.13
C GLU A 1033 14.65 30.59 23.30
N HIS A 1034 14.44 29.49 22.56
CA HIS A 1034 15.42 28.87 21.68
C HIS A 1034 15.11 29.11 20.20
N ASP A 1035 16.16 29.06 19.37
CA ASP A 1035 15.98 28.81 17.95
C ASP A 1035 15.55 27.36 17.74
N ASN A 1036 14.52 27.16 16.92
CA ASN A 1036 14.05 25.87 16.47
C ASN A 1036 14.18 25.83 14.94
N ILE A 1037 15.20 25.12 14.45
CA ILE A 1037 15.66 25.20 13.05
C ILE A 1037 15.90 23.82 12.44
N ARG A 1038 16.04 23.80 11.12
CA ARG A 1038 16.38 22.65 10.28
C ARG A 1038 15.44 21.46 10.50
N PRO A 1039 14.12 21.66 10.33
CA PRO A 1039 13.16 20.58 10.48
C PRO A 1039 13.43 19.46 9.46
N LEU A 1040 13.10 18.23 9.85
CA LEU A 1040 13.11 17.05 9.01
C LEU A 1040 11.95 16.12 9.41
N ILE A 1041 11.43 15.38 8.44
CA ILE A 1041 10.38 14.37 8.64
C ILE A 1041 10.99 13.00 8.37
N VAL A 1042 10.78 12.05 9.28
CA VAL A 1042 11.21 10.66 9.12
C VAL A 1042 9.98 9.76 9.14
N ASN A 1043 9.75 9.07 8.04
CA ASN A 1043 8.66 8.11 7.95
C ASN A 1043 9.12 6.74 8.45
N GLY A 1044 8.25 6.05 9.19
CA GLY A 1044 8.44 4.67 9.61
C GLY A 1044 7.24 3.82 9.22
N LYS A 1045 7.34 2.49 9.39
CA LYS A 1045 6.26 1.55 9.03
C LYS A 1045 4.96 1.85 9.78
N ASN A 1046 5.06 2.13 11.09
CA ASN A 1046 3.91 2.28 11.99
C ASN A 1046 3.82 3.66 12.65
N LYS A 1047 4.95 4.37 12.78
CA LYS A 1047 5.07 5.67 13.44
C LYS A 1047 6.01 6.55 12.66
N ASN A 1048 5.69 7.83 12.61
CA ASN A 1048 6.51 8.85 11.98
C ASN A 1048 7.06 9.80 13.04
N ALA A 1049 8.08 10.57 12.68
CA ALA A 1049 8.61 11.61 13.54
C ALA A 1049 8.89 12.90 12.75
N ILE A 1050 8.55 14.05 13.36
CA ILE A 1050 9.02 15.37 12.92
C ILE A 1050 10.05 15.83 13.94
N LEU A 1051 11.26 16.17 13.51
CA LEU A 1051 12.32 16.64 14.38
C LEU A 1051 13.01 17.90 13.84
N TRP A 1052 13.56 18.69 14.75
CA TRP A 1052 14.29 19.93 14.50
C TRP A 1052 15.40 20.11 15.55
N LEU A 1053 16.34 21.00 15.27
CA LEU A 1053 17.36 21.42 16.23
C LEU A 1053 16.80 22.53 17.10
N SER A 1054 16.84 22.37 18.42
CA SER A 1054 16.39 23.36 19.40
C SER A 1054 17.53 23.79 20.31
N GLY A 1055 17.81 25.09 20.41
CA GLY A 1055 18.81 25.65 21.32
C GLY A 1055 19.38 26.99 20.87
N THR A 1056 20.67 27.20 21.11
CA THR A 1056 21.41 28.40 20.67
C THR A 1056 22.26 28.07 19.45
N TYR A 1057 22.10 28.85 18.37
CA TYR A 1057 22.89 28.69 17.15
C TYR A 1057 23.56 30.02 16.78
N ASN A 1058 24.91 30.09 16.87
CA ASN A 1058 25.65 31.28 16.46
C ASN A 1058 26.23 31.11 15.05
N THR A 1059 26.88 29.97 14.79
CA THR A 1059 27.39 29.57 13.47
C THR A 1059 27.33 28.05 13.34
N TYR A 1060 27.62 27.53 12.14
CA TYR A 1060 27.69 26.08 11.88
C TYR A 1060 28.80 25.35 12.65
N THR A 1061 29.65 26.10 13.36
CA THR A 1061 30.76 25.64 14.19
C THR A 1061 30.70 26.12 15.64
N ASP A 1062 29.65 26.85 16.01
CA ASP A 1062 29.42 27.37 17.36
C ASP A 1062 27.92 27.32 17.66
N TYR A 1063 27.51 26.23 18.30
CA TYR A 1063 26.12 25.94 18.60
C TYR A 1063 26.00 25.04 19.84
N ASP A 1064 24.86 25.16 20.52
CA ASP A 1064 24.46 24.30 21.63
C ASP A 1064 22.98 23.94 21.39
N LEU A 1065 22.77 22.75 20.82
CA LEU A 1065 21.48 22.32 20.26
C LEU A 1065 21.17 20.89 20.70
N ASN A 1066 19.88 20.61 20.80
CA ASN A 1066 19.34 19.26 20.96
C ASN A 1066 18.46 18.92 19.75
N ALA A 1067 18.39 17.64 19.37
CA ALA A 1067 17.32 17.16 18.51
C ALA A 1067 16.03 17.11 19.34
N THR A 1068 15.02 17.85 18.93
CA THR A 1068 13.69 17.89 19.55
C THR A 1068 12.65 17.58 18.50
N GLY A 1069 11.58 16.90 18.87
CA GLY A 1069 10.56 16.53 17.88
C GLY A 1069 9.30 15.93 18.48
N ILE A 1070 8.40 15.54 17.60
CA ILE A 1070 7.16 14.83 17.93
C ILE A 1070 7.11 13.48 17.22
N VAL A 1071 6.45 12.51 17.85
CA VAL A 1071 6.13 11.18 17.28
C VAL A 1071 4.63 11.10 17.07
N TYR A 1072 4.19 10.61 15.91
CA TYR A 1072 2.78 10.54 15.53
C TYR A 1072 2.43 9.30 14.71
#